data_AF-A0A8B8ZMY3-F1
#
_entry.id   AF-A0A8B8ZMY3-F1
#
_cell.length_a   1.000
_cell.length_b   1.000
_cell.length_c   1.000
_cell.angle_alpha   90.00
_cell.angle_beta   90.00
_cell.angle_gamma   90.00
#
_symmetry.space_group_name_H-M   'P 1'
#
loop_
_entity.id
_entity.type
_entity.pdbx_description
1 polymer ?
#
loop_
_entity_poly.entity_id
_entity_poly.type
_entity_poly.pdbx_seq_one_letter_code
_entity_poly.pdbx_strand_id
1 'polypeptide(L)'
;MDLALLTPAPATPSRHLLFRPSNPATLLLRLPPRRHRARRRCRVSVPQSSASDAAAPATTPAVGPSIFGGRRELSGPQVLVDALPPPARVASSVVVAAAALAAGYGLGLRFVGSRVAALGGAAALGAAGGAVVYALNSSVPEVAAVNLHNLVASYDDPTAVSKEDVEAVAKKYGVSRQDNAFKAELCDLYSRFVSSVLPPGGENLKGHEVETIIKFKEALGIDDPDAASVHIEIGRHIFRQRLETGDREANIEQRRAFQKLIYVSTLVFGEASKFLLPWKRLFQVTDAQVDIAVRDNAQRLYALKLKLIGRDIDVNQLIDLRKSQLLYRLSDEIASEMLREHTRKLIEENISVALGMLKSRTKAITGTTLVIEELNKVLAFNDLLTSLSKHPEADQFAPGIGPVSLLGGEYDGDRKMDDLKLLYRVYAADSFPNGRLEEKKLVALSHLKNIFGLGNREAEAIMLDITSKVYRRRLSQSFSGGDLEAAPSKAAFLQNLCEELHFDPQKASEIHEEIYRRKLQQSVTAGELSEEDVATLLRLRVLLCIPQEAVDAAHADICGRLFEKVVKDAIASGVEGYDAEVRASVRKASQGLRLTKDAAMAIASKAVRKVFMNYIQRSKGAGNRIEAAKELKKMIAFNTLVVTELISDIKGEPTTISAEPVKDDSKQTDEEDEWESLQTLRKTRPSKDLEAKLGKAGQTEINLKDDLPERDRADLYRTYLLFCLSGEVTVVPFGAQITTKKDNAEYLLLNQLGGILGLTGKEIVEIHRNLAEQAFMKQAEVILADGQLTKARIEQLNEVQKQVGLPAEYAQKVIKNITTTKMAAAIETAVSQGRIGIQQVRELKEANVDLDSMISERLRENLFKKTVEEIFSSGTAVFDEEEVYQKIPSDLSIDAEKAKGVVQDLAKARLSNSLVQAVALLRQRNREGVVSSLNDMLACDMAVPSEPLSWSSQEELADLYCVYLKSIPKPEQLSRLQYLLGISDSTAAMLRDTAERGALPTGNEEEEFVF
;
A
#
# COMPACT_ATOMS: atom_id res chain seq x y z
N MET A 1 7.79 11.72 -27.68
CA MET A 1 6.78 12.03 -26.66
C MET A 1 6.63 10.76 -25.83
N ASP A 2 7.55 10.42 -24.92
CA ASP A 2 8.12 11.16 -23.79
C ASP A 2 7.06 11.82 -22.90
N LEU A 3 6.71 11.14 -21.81
CA LEU A 3 6.77 11.59 -20.40
C LEU A 3 5.76 10.80 -19.53
N ALA A 4 6.27 10.08 -18.52
CA ALA A 4 5.86 10.26 -17.11
C ALA A 4 6.47 9.18 -16.18
N LEU A 5 7.52 9.61 -15.47
CA LEU A 5 7.97 9.23 -14.12
C LEU A 5 6.83 9.51 -13.10
N LEU A 6 6.72 9.06 -11.84
CA LEU A 6 7.58 8.46 -10.80
C LEU A 6 6.64 8.13 -9.60
N THR A 7 6.88 7.05 -8.84
CA THR A 7 6.99 7.05 -7.35
C THR A 7 7.25 5.63 -6.78
N PRO A 8 7.91 5.49 -5.61
CA PRO A 8 8.68 4.30 -5.23
C PRO A 8 8.06 3.46 -4.08
N ALA A 9 8.52 2.21 -3.95
CA ALA A 9 8.24 1.29 -2.83
C ALA A 9 9.56 0.86 -2.12
N PRO A 10 9.51 0.41 -0.84
CA PRO A 10 10.62 0.51 0.10
C PRO A 10 11.55 -0.71 0.13
N ALA A 11 12.81 -0.47 0.50
CA ALA A 11 13.86 -1.48 0.64
C ALA A 11 14.14 -1.84 2.11
N THR A 12 14.12 -3.14 2.41
CA THR A 12 14.74 -3.79 3.58
C THR A 12 16.21 -4.15 3.28
N PRO A 13 17.14 -4.06 4.24
CA PRO A 13 18.44 -4.70 4.10
C PRO A 13 18.67 -5.80 5.15
N SER A 14 18.78 -7.03 4.67
CA SER A 14 19.48 -8.15 5.33
C SER A 14 20.89 -8.26 4.73
N ARG A 15 21.93 -8.17 5.55
CA ARG A 15 23.33 -8.39 5.12
C ARG A 15 23.94 -9.57 5.88
N HIS A 16 24.12 -10.68 5.17
CA HIS A 16 25.13 -11.70 5.45
C HIS A 16 26.37 -11.38 4.60
N LEU A 17 27.56 -11.34 5.21
CA LEU A 17 28.82 -11.40 4.49
C LEU A 17 29.74 -12.44 5.15
N LEU A 18 30.07 -13.45 4.36
CA LEU A 18 31.15 -14.41 4.56
C LEU A 18 32.46 -13.74 4.13
N PHE A 19 33.53 -13.85 4.93
CA PHE A 19 34.91 -13.87 4.41
C PHE A 19 35.82 -14.67 5.35
N ARG A 20 36.57 -15.61 4.75
CA ARG A 20 37.63 -16.43 5.35
C ARG A 20 38.99 -15.72 5.21
N PRO A 21 40.04 -16.09 5.98
CA PRO A 21 41.21 -15.27 6.22
C PRO A 21 42.40 -15.60 5.31
N SER A 22 43.30 -14.63 5.17
CA SER A 22 44.63 -14.78 4.58
C SER A 22 45.69 -14.19 5.52
N ASN A 23 46.67 -15.01 5.93
CA ASN A 23 47.95 -14.58 6.52
C ASN A 23 48.84 -13.95 5.42
N PRO A 24 49.78 -13.04 5.76
CA PRO A 24 51.15 -13.49 6.00
C PRO A 24 51.98 -12.72 7.07
N ALA A 25 52.84 -13.48 7.74
CA ALA A 25 54.27 -13.28 8.04
C ALA A 25 54.87 -11.91 8.51
N THR A 26 55.53 -11.99 9.69
CA THR A 26 56.86 -11.49 10.11
C THR A 26 57.32 -10.07 9.80
N LEU A 27 57.68 -9.32 10.85
CA LEU A 27 58.91 -8.51 10.88
C LEU A 27 59.56 -8.54 12.29
N LEU A 28 60.83 -8.93 12.28
CA LEU A 28 61.78 -8.97 13.39
C LEU A 28 62.19 -7.54 13.81
N LEU A 29 62.39 -7.31 15.11
CA LEU A 29 63.37 -6.34 15.57
C LEU A 29 64.12 -6.84 16.82
N ARG A 30 65.44 -6.90 16.65
CA ARG A 30 66.47 -7.41 17.54
C ARG A 30 66.71 -6.48 18.74
N LEU A 31 66.96 -7.08 19.91
CA LEU A 31 67.64 -6.48 21.07
C LEU A 31 69.08 -6.05 20.76
N PRO A 32 69.67 -5.18 21.61
CA PRO A 32 70.88 -5.59 22.36
C PRO A 32 70.85 -5.09 23.84
N PRO A 33 71.88 -5.28 24.71
CA PRO A 33 71.74 -6.14 25.89
C PRO A 33 72.19 -5.49 27.24
N ARG A 34 72.26 -6.32 28.30
CA ARG A 34 73.14 -6.21 29.50
C ARG A 34 72.66 -5.21 30.57
N ARG A 35 72.46 -5.53 31.86
CA ARG A 35 73.29 -6.33 32.80
C ARG A 35 72.52 -6.64 34.09
N HIS A 36 72.77 -7.83 34.64
CA HIS A 36 72.35 -8.29 35.97
C HIS A 36 72.83 -7.40 37.13
N ARG A 37 72.01 -7.30 38.19
CA ARG A 37 72.46 -7.62 39.56
C ARG A 37 71.37 -8.38 40.32
N ALA A 38 71.77 -9.56 40.77
CA ALA A 38 71.01 -10.50 41.58
C ALA A 38 71.14 -10.19 43.08
N ARG A 39 70.12 -10.61 43.85
CA ARG A 39 70.22 -11.38 45.12
C ARG A 39 68.78 -11.63 45.61
N ARG A 40 68.21 -12.83 45.45
CA ARG A 40 68.36 -14.10 46.24
C ARG A 40 67.74 -14.04 47.65
N ARG A 41 66.69 -14.87 47.84
CA ARG A 41 66.56 -16.01 48.81
C ARG A 41 65.19 -16.67 48.54
N CYS A 42 65.09 -17.80 47.84
CA CYS A 42 65.23 -19.22 48.26
C CYS A 42 64.31 -19.68 49.41
N ARG A 43 63.32 -20.54 49.07
CA ARG A 43 63.03 -21.85 49.70
C ARG A 43 62.14 -22.64 48.71
N VAL A 44 62.74 -23.50 47.88
CA VAL A 44 62.84 -24.97 48.02
C VAL A 44 61.49 -25.66 47.96
N SER A 45 61.14 -26.09 46.75
CA SER A 45 60.13 -27.09 46.41
C SER A 45 60.81 -28.46 46.32
N VAL A 46 60.16 -29.49 46.86
CA VAL A 46 60.44 -30.90 46.58
C VAL A 46 59.20 -31.46 45.86
N PRO A 47 59.34 -32.14 44.72
CA PRO A 47 58.22 -32.66 43.95
C PRO A 47 57.89 -34.07 44.38
N GLN A 48 56.62 -34.49 44.29
CA GLN A 48 56.31 -35.90 44.23
C GLN A 48 55.18 -36.18 43.24
N SER A 49 55.54 -36.96 42.23
CA SER A 49 54.71 -37.48 41.16
C SER A 49 53.74 -38.55 41.65
N SER A 50 52.62 -38.64 40.96
CA SER A 50 51.60 -39.69 40.99
C SER A 50 52.07 -41.02 40.41
N ALA A 51 51.69 -42.16 41.04
CA ALA A 51 51.15 -43.34 40.35
C ALA A 51 50.58 -44.41 41.33
N SER A 52 49.40 -44.92 40.94
CA SER A 52 48.83 -46.28 41.09
C SER A 52 48.39 -46.85 42.45
N ASP A 53 47.06 -47.04 42.54
CA ASP A 53 46.27 -48.20 42.99
C ASP A 53 46.76 -49.11 44.14
N ALA A 54 45.97 -49.16 45.23
CA ALA A 54 45.58 -50.39 45.94
C ALA A 54 44.45 -50.12 46.94
N ALA A 55 43.62 -51.13 47.18
CA ALA A 55 42.31 -51.08 47.84
C ALA A 55 42.29 -51.17 49.38
N ALA A 56 41.22 -50.58 49.96
CA ALA A 56 40.51 -50.84 51.25
C ALA A 56 41.28 -50.59 52.58
N PRO A 57 40.63 -50.23 53.73
CA PRO A 57 39.24 -50.50 54.13
C PRO A 57 38.46 -49.31 54.75
N ALA A 58 37.22 -49.59 55.15
CA ALA A 58 36.22 -48.68 55.68
C ALA A 58 36.62 -47.94 56.97
N THR A 59 36.26 -46.65 57.02
CA THR A 59 36.27 -45.83 58.24
C THR A 59 35.03 -44.94 58.25
N THR A 60 34.35 -44.93 59.40
CA THR A 60 33.36 -44.00 59.99
C THR A 60 32.92 -42.75 59.19
N PRO A 61 31.64 -42.31 59.30
CA PRO A 61 31.13 -41.16 58.55
C PRO A 61 31.94 -39.90 58.89
N ALA A 62 32.58 -39.34 57.87
CA ALA A 62 33.33 -38.10 57.98
C ALA A 62 32.38 -36.95 58.31
N VAL A 63 32.64 -36.28 59.43
CA VAL A 63 32.15 -34.92 59.71
C VAL A 63 32.54 -34.04 58.52
N GLY A 64 31.58 -33.30 57.97
CA GLY A 64 31.80 -32.43 56.81
C GLY A 64 32.96 -31.45 57.06
N PRO A 65 33.65 -30.97 56.02
CA PRO A 65 34.73 -30.01 56.18
C PRO A 65 34.20 -28.73 56.84
N SER A 66 34.69 -28.42 58.05
CA SER A 66 34.34 -27.22 58.80
C SER A 66 34.53 -25.96 57.92
N ILE A 67 33.48 -25.14 57.78
CA ILE A 67 33.44 -23.93 56.91
C ILE A 67 34.61 -22.98 57.17
N PHE A 68 35.06 -22.88 58.42
CA PHE A 68 36.14 -21.96 58.83
C PHE A 68 37.53 -22.60 58.90
N GLY A 69 37.65 -23.92 58.70
CA GLY A 69 38.88 -24.69 58.95
C GLY A 69 39.03 -25.13 60.42
N GLY A 70 40.09 -25.88 60.72
CA GLY A 70 40.39 -26.35 62.08
C GLY A 70 40.97 -25.25 63.00
N ARG A 71 41.07 -25.56 64.31
CA ARG A 71 41.64 -24.62 65.30
C ARG A 71 43.07 -24.20 64.94
N ARG A 72 43.37 -22.91 65.09
CA ARG A 72 44.70 -22.31 64.90
C ARG A 72 45.49 -22.35 66.21
N GLU A 73 46.77 -22.70 66.13
CA GLU A 73 47.70 -22.78 67.27
C GLU A 73 48.36 -21.42 67.55
N LEU A 74 48.53 -21.08 68.84
CA LEU A 74 49.25 -19.87 69.28
C LEU A 74 50.76 -20.13 69.34
N SER A 75 51.58 -19.18 68.89
CA SER A 75 53.05 -19.28 68.93
C SER A 75 53.64 -18.86 70.30
N GLY A 76 54.87 -19.30 70.63
CA GLY A 76 55.47 -19.21 71.99
C GLY A 76 55.18 -17.95 72.84
N PRO A 77 55.45 -16.71 72.39
CA PRO A 77 55.15 -15.50 73.16
C PRO A 77 53.65 -15.15 73.22
N GLN A 78 52.84 -15.62 72.27
CA GLN A 78 51.39 -15.40 72.22
C GLN A 78 50.64 -16.22 73.29
N VAL A 79 51.14 -17.41 73.65
CA VAL A 79 50.60 -18.21 74.76
C VAL A 79 50.72 -17.48 76.10
N LEU A 80 51.80 -16.72 76.30
CA LEU A 80 52.01 -15.93 77.51
C LEU A 80 51.05 -14.73 77.60
N VAL A 81 50.70 -14.16 76.45
CA VAL A 81 49.73 -13.06 76.32
C VAL A 81 48.31 -13.55 76.55
N ASP A 82 47.98 -14.78 76.14
CA ASP A 82 46.67 -15.40 76.33
C ASP A 82 46.32 -15.64 77.81
N ALA A 83 47.33 -15.90 78.64
CA ALA A 83 47.17 -16.19 80.07
C ALA A 83 46.94 -14.96 80.97
N LEU A 84 47.12 -13.72 80.47
CA LEU A 84 47.14 -12.50 81.30
C LEU A 84 46.03 -11.48 80.94
N PRO A 85 45.21 -11.02 81.92
CA PRO A 85 44.18 -10.00 81.67
C PRO A 85 44.76 -8.58 81.45
N PRO A 86 44.02 -7.64 80.81
CA PRO A 86 44.52 -6.32 80.42
C PRO A 86 45.20 -5.48 81.54
N PRO A 87 44.64 -5.33 82.76
CA PRO A 87 45.30 -4.57 83.83
C PRO A 87 46.57 -5.27 84.34
N ALA A 88 46.60 -6.61 84.33
CA ALA A 88 47.77 -7.39 84.72
C ALA A 88 48.89 -7.29 83.67
N ARG A 89 48.56 -7.15 82.38
CA ARG A 89 49.53 -6.93 81.30
C ARG A 89 50.20 -5.56 81.37
N VAL A 90 49.43 -4.49 81.65
CA VAL A 90 50.02 -3.16 81.84
C VAL A 90 50.92 -3.15 83.09
N ALA A 91 50.46 -3.72 84.20
CA ALA A 91 51.27 -3.83 85.42
C ALA A 91 52.57 -4.65 85.20
N SER A 92 52.48 -5.82 84.57
CA SER A 92 53.67 -6.66 84.30
C SER A 92 54.64 -6.00 83.31
N SER A 93 54.13 -5.28 82.31
CA SER A 93 54.96 -4.54 81.36
C SER A 93 55.73 -3.37 82.00
N VAL A 94 55.09 -2.65 82.94
CA VAL A 94 55.75 -1.60 83.75
C VAL A 94 56.83 -2.21 84.64
N VAL A 95 56.55 -3.37 85.24
CA VAL A 95 57.54 -4.09 86.06
C VAL A 95 58.74 -4.55 85.21
N VAL A 96 58.53 -5.08 84.01
CA VAL A 96 59.62 -5.52 83.11
C VAL A 96 60.46 -4.32 82.64
N ALA A 97 59.83 -3.20 82.27
CA ALA A 97 60.54 -1.99 81.88
C ALA A 97 61.31 -1.37 83.07
N ALA A 98 60.70 -1.29 84.25
CA ALA A 98 61.34 -0.78 85.47
C ALA A 98 62.48 -1.69 85.93
N ALA A 99 62.32 -3.01 85.86
CA ALA A 99 63.36 -3.99 86.17
C ALA A 99 64.53 -3.90 85.16
N ALA A 100 64.25 -3.71 83.88
CA ALA A 100 65.29 -3.53 82.85
C ALA A 100 66.03 -2.19 82.99
N LEU A 101 65.33 -1.11 83.33
CA LEU A 101 65.93 0.20 83.66
C LEU A 101 66.82 0.10 84.91
N ALA A 102 66.34 -0.56 85.97
CA ALA A 102 67.08 -0.76 87.21
C ALA A 102 68.32 -1.67 87.00
N ALA A 103 68.17 -2.76 86.25
CA ALA A 103 69.27 -3.65 85.90
C ALA A 103 70.30 -2.95 85.00
N GLY A 104 69.86 -2.15 84.03
CA GLY A 104 70.73 -1.34 83.18
C GLY A 104 71.50 -0.27 83.94
N TYR A 105 70.84 0.40 84.89
CA TYR A 105 71.48 1.35 85.79
C TYR A 105 72.58 0.67 86.62
N GLY A 106 72.27 -0.48 87.21
CA GLY A 106 73.21 -1.27 88.00
C GLY A 106 74.39 -1.84 87.21
N LEU A 107 74.16 -2.31 85.98
CA LEU A 107 75.21 -2.82 85.09
C LEU A 107 76.11 -1.70 84.55
N GLY A 108 75.55 -0.53 84.20
CA GLY A 108 76.33 0.63 83.78
C GLY A 108 77.23 1.19 84.91
N LEU A 109 76.75 1.14 86.16
CA LEU A 109 77.56 1.44 87.35
C LEU A 109 78.68 0.42 87.59
N ARG A 110 78.41 -0.88 87.41
CA ARG A 110 79.39 -1.95 87.67
C ARG A 110 80.51 -2.08 86.64
N PHE A 111 80.24 -1.85 85.36
CA PHE A 111 81.23 -2.12 84.29
C PHE A 111 82.08 -0.90 83.87
N VAL A 112 81.60 0.34 84.06
CA VAL A 112 82.30 1.57 83.60
C VAL A 112 82.47 2.63 84.71
N GLY A 113 81.74 2.52 85.83
CA GLY A 113 82.02 3.27 87.06
C GLY A 113 81.61 4.75 87.09
N SER A 114 80.91 5.29 86.08
CA SER A 114 80.48 6.70 86.04
C SER A 114 78.96 6.86 86.07
N ARG A 115 78.48 7.99 86.62
CA ARG A 115 77.03 8.32 86.63
C ARG A 115 76.45 8.44 85.22
N VAL A 116 77.26 8.87 84.25
CA VAL A 116 76.86 8.97 82.84
C VAL A 116 76.71 7.57 82.21
N ALA A 117 77.60 6.62 82.54
CA ALA A 117 77.51 5.24 82.07
C ALA A 117 76.36 4.46 82.73
N ALA A 118 76.02 4.75 83.99
CA ALA A 118 74.84 4.21 84.65
C ALA A 118 73.54 4.66 83.97
N LEU A 119 73.43 5.95 83.66
CA LEU A 119 72.30 6.50 82.90
C LEU A 119 72.27 5.93 81.46
N GLY A 120 73.42 5.75 80.82
CA GLY A 120 73.53 5.13 79.50
C GLY A 120 73.14 3.64 79.48
N GLY A 121 73.55 2.86 80.48
CA GLY A 121 73.18 1.45 80.64
C GLY A 121 71.70 1.27 80.97
N ALA A 122 71.15 2.14 81.83
CA ALA A 122 69.71 2.21 82.10
C ALA A 122 68.93 2.52 80.83
N ALA A 123 69.35 3.52 80.05
CA ALA A 123 68.71 3.86 78.79
C ALA A 123 68.79 2.72 77.77
N ALA A 124 69.92 2.00 77.66
CA ALA A 124 70.09 0.90 76.71
C ALA A 124 69.24 -0.33 77.05
N LEU A 125 69.28 -0.80 78.31
CA LEU A 125 68.45 -1.94 78.73
C LEU A 125 66.99 -1.57 78.94
N GLY A 126 66.70 -0.33 79.34
CA GLY A 126 65.35 0.24 79.34
C GLY A 126 64.75 0.30 77.93
N ALA A 127 65.54 0.67 76.91
CA ALA A 127 65.13 0.60 75.52
C ALA A 127 64.90 -0.85 75.05
N ALA A 128 65.74 -1.80 75.47
CA ALA A 128 65.55 -3.23 75.15
C ALA A 128 64.32 -3.83 75.85
N GLY A 129 64.10 -3.55 77.14
CA GLY A 129 62.91 -3.96 77.89
C GLY A 129 61.64 -3.30 77.35
N GLY A 130 61.72 -2.03 76.97
CA GLY A 130 60.67 -1.32 76.24
C GLY A 130 60.35 -1.96 74.89
N ALA A 131 61.36 -2.44 74.15
CA ALA A 131 61.16 -3.16 72.90
C ALA A 131 60.49 -4.53 73.10
N VAL A 132 60.81 -5.27 74.17
CA VAL A 132 60.14 -6.54 74.51
C VAL A 132 58.68 -6.32 74.94
N VAL A 133 58.43 -5.30 75.75
CA VAL A 133 57.08 -4.87 76.15
C VAL A 133 56.26 -4.45 74.92
N TYR A 134 56.87 -3.67 74.03
CA TYR A 134 56.25 -3.26 72.77
C TYR A 134 55.91 -4.47 71.89
N ALA A 135 56.82 -5.43 71.74
CA ALA A 135 56.60 -6.66 70.97
C ALA A 135 55.48 -7.55 71.54
N LEU A 136 55.39 -7.67 72.87
CA LEU A 136 54.32 -8.42 73.53
C LEU A 136 52.97 -7.72 73.36
N ASN A 137 52.91 -6.41 73.59
CA ASN A 137 51.68 -5.63 73.42
C ASN A 137 51.24 -5.54 71.95
N SER A 138 52.17 -5.54 70.98
CA SER A 138 51.83 -5.57 69.55
C SER A 138 51.27 -6.91 69.07
N SER A 139 51.50 -8.00 69.81
CA SER A 139 50.97 -9.34 69.48
C SER A 139 49.57 -9.62 70.04
N VAL A 140 49.08 -8.80 70.98
CA VAL A 140 47.74 -8.89 71.58
C VAL A 140 46.60 -8.96 70.55
N PRO A 141 46.53 -8.09 69.53
CA PRO A 141 45.44 -8.16 68.57
C PRO A 141 45.50 -9.44 67.72
N GLU A 142 46.68 -10.01 67.47
CA GLU A 142 46.82 -11.30 66.77
C GLU A 142 46.30 -12.48 67.62
N VAL A 143 46.59 -12.50 68.92
CA VAL A 143 46.09 -13.53 69.85
C VAL A 143 44.57 -13.47 69.98
N ALA A 144 44.01 -12.26 70.07
CA ALA A 144 42.56 -12.06 70.08
C ALA A 144 41.90 -12.58 68.78
N ALA A 145 42.56 -12.37 67.64
CA ALA A 145 42.07 -12.78 66.33
C ALA A 145 42.11 -14.31 66.14
N VAL A 146 43.16 -14.99 66.63
CA VAL A 146 43.25 -16.46 66.67
C VAL A 146 42.20 -17.08 67.58
N ASN A 147 41.95 -16.48 68.75
CA ASN A 147 40.92 -16.97 69.67
C ASN A 147 39.50 -16.74 69.13
N LEU A 148 39.26 -15.64 68.42
CA LEU A 148 38.01 -15.41 67.71
C LEU A 148 37.78 -16.47 66.63
N HIS A 149 38.81 -16.78 65.83
CA HIS A 149 38.75 -17.84 64.84
C HIS A 149 38.44 -19.21 65.47
N ASN A 150 39.08 -19.54 66.59
CA ASN A 150 38.85 -20.79 67.31
C ASN A 150 37.45 -20.88 67.93
N LEU A 151 36.88 -19.75 68.35
CA LEU A 151 35.50 -19.66 68.86
C LEU A 151 34.49 -19.88 67.74
N VAL A 152 34.64 -19.20 66.60
CA VAL A 152 33.74 -19.35 65.45
C VAL A 152 33.87 -20.74 64.82
N ALA A 153 35.07 -21.30 64.76
CA ALA A 153 35.31 -22.68 64.30
C ALA A 153 34.81 -23.76 65.26
N SER A 154 34.42 -23.42 66.50
CA SER A 154 33.86 -24.37 67.46
C SER A 154 32.34 -24.55 67.34
N TYR A 155 31.67 -23.67 66.61
CA TYR A 155 30.25 -23.80 66.31
C TYR A 155 30.01 -24.72 65.11
N ASP A 156 29.11 -25.69 65.27
CA ASP A 156 28.65 -26.54 64.16
C ASP A 156 27.82 -25.73 63.16
N ASP A 157 27.00 -24.80 63.65
CA ASP A 157 26.22 -23.86 62.85
C ASP A 157 26.81 -22.43 62.91
N PRO A 158 27.28 -21.86 61.78
CA PRO A 158 27.91 -20.53 61.74
C PRO A 158 26.97 -19.39 62.11
N THR A 159 25.64 -19.59 62.05
CA THR A 159 24.63 -18.57 62.39
C THR A 159 24.33 -18.48 63.88
N ALA A 160 24.89 -19.37 64.70
CA ALA A 160 24.74 -19.37 66.16
C ALA A 160 25.66 -18.38 66.88
N VAL A 161 26.61 -17.77 66.16
CA VAL A 161 27.51 -16.75 66.71
C VAL A 161 26.71 -15.52 67.11
N SER A 162 26.89 -15.04 68.35
CA SER A 162 26.25 -13.81 68.81
C SER A 162 27.22 -12.64 68.83
N LYS A 163 26.68 -11.42 68.72
CA LYS A 163 27.44 -10.17 68.87
C LYS A 163 28.10 -10.06 70.25
N GLU A 164 27.46 -10.65 71.27
CA GLU A 164 27.94 -10.67 72.64
C GLU A 164 29.20 -11.53 72.79
N ASP A 165 29.29 -12.65 72.08
CA ASP A 165 30.47 -13.53 72.08
C ASP A 165 31.71 -12.83 71.49
N VAL A 166 31.51 -12.13 70.38
CA VAL A 166 32.59 -11.36 69.71
C VAL A 166 33.04 -10.19 70.58
N GLU A 167 32.10 -9.52 71.27
CA GLU A 167 32.41 -8.47 72.23
C GLU A 167 33.11 -9.00 73.49
N ALA A 168 32.77 -10.20 73.95
CA ALA A 168 33.41 -10.85 75.08
C ALA A 168 34.89 -11.14 74.78
N VAL A 169 35.20 -11.62 73.57
CA VAL A 169 36.58 -11.82 73.11
C VAL A 169 37.32 -10.47 73.03
N ALA A 170 36.72 -9.44 72.44
CA ALA A 170 37.33 -8.11 72.36
C ALA A 170 37.63 -7.51 73.76
N LYS A 171 36.68 -7.62 74.70
CA LYS A 171 36.82 -7.17 76.09
C LYS A 171 37.87 -7.96 76.86
N LYS A 172 37.96 -9.29 76.66
CA LYS A 172 38.96 -10.17 77.30
C LYS A 172 40.40 -9.74 76.98
N TYR A 173 40.66 -9.31 75.75
CA TYR A 173 41.99 -8.91 75.31
C TYR A 173 42.23 -7.39 75.32
N GLY A 174 41.21 -6.57 75.57
CA GLY A 174 41.31 -5.11 75.57
C GLY A 174 41.55 -4.54 74.17
N VAL A 175 41.06 -5.24 73.14
CA VAL A 175 41.26 -4.93 71.71
C VAL A 175 40.03 -4.20 71.20
N SER A 176 40.24 -3.16 70.39
CA SER A 176 39.18 -2.46 69.69
C SER A 176 38.82 -3.19 68.40
N ARG A 177 37.57 -3.05 67.94
CA ARG A 177 37.15 -3.60 66.63
C ARG A 177 37.90 -2.99 65.45
N GLN A 178 38.58 -1.85 65.66
CA GLN A 178 39.32 -1.13 64.63
C GLN A 178 40.79 -1.56 64.53
N ASP A 179 41.24 -2.45 65.42
CA ASP A 179 42.61 -2.98 65.37
C ASP A 179 42.83 -3.85 64.13
N ASN A 180 43.89 -3.56 63.38
CA ASN A 180 44.12 -4.11 62.04
C ASN A 180 44.10 -5.65 61.98
N ALA A 181 44.73 -6.34 62.94
CA ALA A 181 44.80 -7.81 62.94
C ALA A 181 43.45 -8.46 63.31
N PHE A 182 42.72 -7.87 64.27
CA PHE A 182 41.41 -8.37 64.70
C PHE A 182 40.35 -8.15 63.62
N LYS A 183 40.37 -6.96 62.99
CA LYS A 183 39.54 -6.64 61.83
C LYS A 183 39.82 -7.53 60.62
N ALA A 184 41.09 -7.87 60.36
CA ALA A 184 41.45 -8.76 59.27
C ALA A 184 40.86 -10.19 59.44
N GLU A 185 40.86 -10.74 60.65
CA GLU A 185 40.23 -12.04 60.90
C GLU A 185 38.70 -11.97 60.84
N LEU A 186 38.07 -10.88 61.30
CA LEU A 186 36.63 -10.66 61.10
C LEU A 186 36.28 -10.68 59.60
N CYS A 187 37.07 -10.00 58.78
CA CYS A 187 36.91 -10.01 57.33
C CYS A 187 37.18 -11.38 56.69
N ASP A 188 38.17 -12.15 57.16
CA ASP A 188 38.46 -13.52 56.67
C ASP A 188 37.33 -14.49 57.01
N LEU A 189 36.82 -14.46 58.26
CA LEU A 189 35.66 -15.25 58.68
C LEU A 189 34.43 -14.90 57.85
N TYR A 190 34.16 -13.61 57.64
CA TYR A 190 33.07 -13.15 56.78
C TYR A 190 33.24 -13.60 55.33
N SER A 191 34.46 -13.53 54.78
CA SER A 191 34.79 -13.96 53.41
C SER A 191 34.52 -15.45 53.19
N ARG A 192 34.96 -16.30 54.13
CA ARG A 192 34.74 -17.76 54.08
C ARG A 192 33.26 -18.10 54.20
N PHE A 193 32.54 -17.40 55.09
CA PHE A 193 31.11 -17.60 55.25
C PHE A 193 30.33 -17.24 53.99
N VAL A 194 30.52 -16.03 53.44
CA VAL A 194 29.84 -15.58 52.21
C VAL A 194 30.15 -16.52 51.03
N SER A 195 31.40 -16.96 50.90
CA SER A 195 31.80 -17.91 49.85
C SER A 195 31.17 -19.29 50.02
N SER A 196 30.85 -19.72 51.25
CA SER A 196 30.17 -20.99 51.53
C SER A 196 28.66 -20.95 51.30
N VAL A 197 28.03 -19.79 51.52
CA VAL A 197 26.59 -19.59 51.35
C VAL A 197 26.21 -19.46 49.88
N LEU A 198 27.11 -18.93 49.04
CA LEU A 198 26.87 -18.79 47.61
C LEU A 198 27.02 -20.13 46.89
N PRO A 199 25.97 -20.65 46.22
CA PRO A 199 26.03 -21.94 45.56
C PRO A 199 26.96 -21.89 44.32
N PRO A 200 27.68 -22.99 44.03
CA PRO A 200 28.58 -23.07 42.88
C PRO A 200 27.86 -22.84 41.55
N GLY A 201 28.62 -22.54 40.49
CA GLY A 201 28.16 -21.84 39.28
C GLY A 201 26.95 -22.41 38.52
N GLY A 202 26.59 -23.69 38.73
CA GLY A 202 25.42 -24.35 38.12
C GLY A 202 24.09 -24.22 38.88
N GLU A 203 24.10 -24.03 40.20
CA GLU A 203 22.88 -24.08 41.03
C GLU A 203 22.21 -22.71 41.21
N ASN A 204 20.88 -22.64 41.29
CA ASN A 204 20.19 -21.38 41.56
C ASN A 204 20.26 -20.99 43.04
N LEU A 205 20.10 -19.70 43.32
CA LEU A 205 19.88 -19.23 44.69
C LEU A 205 18.58 -19.83 45.24
N LYS A 206 18.56 -20.09 46.55
CA LYS A 206 17.44 -20.70 47.29
C LYS A 206 16.56 -19.65 47.98
N GLY A 207 17.03 -18.40 48.08
CA GLY A 207 16.30 -17.25 48.58
C GLY A 207 16.50 -16.94 50.07
N HIS A 208 17.26 -17.76 50.81
CA HIS A 208 17.57 -17.53 52.23
C HIS A 208 18.99 -16.96 52.45
N GLU A 209 19.82 -16.95 51.40
CA GLU A 209 21.23 -16.57 51.46
C GLU A 209 21.43 -15.11 51.92
N VAL A 210 20.54 -14.21 51.51
CA VAL A 210 20.63 -12.79 51.89
C VAL A 210 20.38 -12.62 53.38
N GLU A 211 19.35 -13.27 53.92
CA GLU A 211 19.00 -13.20 55.35
C GLU A 211 20.08 -13.82 56.24
N THR A 212 20.68 -14.94 55.81
CA THR A 212 21.76 -15.58 56.57
C THR A 212 23.04 -14.74 56.58
N ILE A 213 23.37 -14.08 55.46
CA ILE A 213 24.52 -13.17 55.37
C ILE A 213 24.31 -11.91 56.23
N ILE A 214 23.11 -11.32 56.24
CA ILE A 214 22.79 -10.17 57.10
C ILE A 214 22.92 -10.55 58.57
N LYS A 215 22.29 -11.64 59.00
CA LYS A 215 22.37 -12.13 60.39
C LYS A 215 23.81 -12.38 60.84
N PHE A 216 24.62 -13.00 59.98
CA PHE A 216 26.02 -13.28 60.31
C PHE A 216 26.88 -12.01 60.33
N LYS A 217 26.65 -11.07 59.42
CA LYS A 217 27.32 -9.75 59.42
C LYS A 217 27.02 -8.97 60.71
N GLU A 218 25.77 -8.95 61.14
CA GLU A 218 25.34 -8.31 62.39
C GLU A 218 25.93 -8.99 63.63
N ALA A 219 25.98 -10.33 63.62
CA ALA A 219 26.62 -11.13 64.67
C ALA A 219 28.13 -10.85 64.79
N LEU A 220 28.85 -10.73 63.67
CA LEU A 220 30.27 -10.36 63.67
C LEU A 220 30.49 -8.88 64.01
N GLY A 221 29.48 -8.02 63.86
CA GLY A 221 29.57 -6.59 64.13
C GLY A 221 30.48 -5.84 63.16
N ILE A 222 30.51 -6.27 61.89
CA ILE A 222 31.33 -5.67 60.82
C ILE A 222 30.59 -4.47 60.20
N ASP A 223 31.31 -3.38 59.97
CA ASP A 223 30.79 -2.19 59.32
C ASP A 223 30.56 -2.41 57.80
N ASP A 224 29.56 -1.73 57.24
CA ASP A 224 29.22 -1.75 55.80
C ASP A 224 30.42 -1.57 54.84
N PRO A 225 31.34 -0.59 55.02
CA PRO A 225 32.48 -0.44 54.12
C PRO A 225 33.44 -1.64 54.15
N ASP A 226 33.63 -2.26 55.31
CA ASP A 226 34.54 -3.38 55.48
C ASP A 226 33.94 -4.66 54.89
N ALA A 227 32.66 -4.92 55.16
CA ALA A 227 31.93 -6.00 54.52
C ALA A 227 31.87 -5.82 52.99
N ALA A 228 31.68 -4.60 52.48
CA ALA A 228 31.70 -4.32 51.04
C ALA A 228 33.06 -4.62 50.41
N SER A 229 34.17 -4.34 51.12
CA SER A 229 35.52 -4.68 50.66
C SER A 229 35.72 -6.19 50.51
N VAL A 230 35.18 -6.98 51.44
CA VAL A 230 35.21 -8.44 51.37
C VAL A 230 34.44 -8.96 50.15
N HIS A 231 33.24 -8.42 49.87
CA HIS A 231 32.49 -8.81 48.67
C HIS A 231 33.24 -8.45 47.36
N ILE A 232 34.00 -7.35 47.34
CA ILE A 232 34.89 -7.01 46.21
C ILE A 232 36.00 -8.06 46.05
N GLU A 233 36.59 -8.54 47.15
CA GLU A 233 37.66 -9.53 47.14
C GLU A 233 37.19 -10.90 46.65
N ILE A 234 36.00 -11.34 47.09
CA ILE A 234 35.33 -12.55 46.58
C ILE A 234 35.09 -12.40 45.07
N GLY A 235 34.59 -11.25 44.63
CA GLY A 235 34.42 -10.95 43.21
C GLY A 235 35.75 -11.02 42.42
N ARG A 236 36.85 -10.56 43.02
CA ARG A 236 38.20 -10.62 42.42
C ARG A 236 38.72 -12.05 42.34
N HIS A 237 38.35 -12.90 43.28
CA HIS A 237 38.71 -14.32 43.25
C HIS A 237 37.96 -15.03 42.12
N ILE A 238 36.64 -14.88 42.03
CA ILE A 238 35.81 -15.45 40.95
C ILE A 238 36.28 -14.95 39.57
N PHE A 239 36.59 -13.66 39.45
CA PHE A 239 37.06 -13.08 38.19
C PHE A 239 38.43 -13.61 37.77
N ARG A 240 39.35 -13.85 38.72
CA ARG A 240 40.66 -14.49 38.44
C ARG A 240 40.49 -15.95 38.06
N GLN A 241 39.68 -16.70 38.80
CA GLN A 241 39.40 -18.10 38.53
C GLN A 241 38.83 -18.29 37.11
N ARG A 242 37.95 -17.39 36.68
CA ARG A 242 37.44 -17.34 35.29
C ARG A 242 38.55 -17.20 34.25
N LEU A 243 39.56 -16.35 34.49
CA LEU A 243 40.69 -16.16 33.58
C LEU A 243 41.64 -17.37 33.57
N GLU A 244 41.72 -18.12 34.67
CA GLU A 244 42.62 -19.26 34.85
C GLU A 244 42.07 -20.56 34.25
N THR A 245 40.76 -20.82 34.32
CA THR A 245 40.17 -22.09 33.84
C THR A 245 40.10 -22.27 32.32
N GLY A 246 40.08 -21.21 31.51
CA GLY A 246 40.12 -21.28 30.04
C GLY A 246 38.92 -21.95 29.31
N ASP A 247 38.12 -22.78 29.97
CA ASP A 247 37.02 -23.56 29.38
C ASP A 247 35.73 -22.74 29.20
N ARG A 248 34.99 -22.97 28.11
CA ARG A 248 33.78 -22.20 27.78
C ARG A 248 32.63 -22.42 28.78
N GLU A 249 32.43 -23.64 29.26
CA GLU A 249 31.36 -23.97 30.22
C GLU A 249 31.70 -23.43 31.63
N ALA A 250 32.92 -23.68 32.11
CA ALA A 250 33.42 -23.11 33.36
C ALA A 250 33.36 -21.58 33.34
N ASN A 251 33.64 -20.95 32.20
CA ASN A 251 33.48 -19.50 32.02
C ASN A 251 32.03 -19.01 32.21
N ILE A 252 31.02 -19.79 31.80
CA ILE A 252 29.60 -19.45 31.97
C ILE A 252 29.20 -19.61 33.44
N GLU A 253 29.62 -20.70 34.07
CA GLU A 253 29.39 -20.98 35.49
C GLU A 253 30.00 -19.90 36.39
N GLN A 254 31.24 -19.48 36.12
CA GLN A 254 31.91 -18.43 36.89
C GLN A 254 31.27 -17.04 36.64
N ARG A 255 30.76 -16.77 35.43
CA ARG A 255 29.95 -15.56 35.17
C ARG A 255 28.64 -15.59 35.96
N ARG A 256 27.96 -16.74 36.03
CA ARG A 256 26.74 -16.90 36.83
C ARG A 256 27.02 -16.74 38.31
N ALA A 257 28.10 -17.34 38.83
CA ALA A 257 28.54 -17.17 40.21
C ALA A 257 28.81 -15.69 40.53
N PHE A 258 29.49 -14.98 39.63
CA PHE A 258 29.73 -13.55 39.76
C PHE A 258 28.42 -12.74 39.75
N GLN A 259 27.46 -13.06 38.87
CA GLN A 259 26.12 -12.43 38.86
C GLN A 259 25.33 -12.67 40.15
N LYS A 260 25.39 -13.88 40.72
CA LYS A 260 24.76 -14.19 42.02
C LYS A 260 25.38 -13.35 43.13
N LEU A 261 26.72 -13.24 43.15
CA LEU A 261 27.43 -12.41 44.11
C LEU A 261 27.01 -10.93 43.96
N ILE A 262 26.91 -10.40 42.74
CA ILE A 262 26.37 -9.04 42.48
C ILE A 262 24.99 -8.90 43.15
N TYR A 263 24.06 -9.79 42.81
CA TYR A 263 22.68 -9.73 43.29
C TYR A 263 22.57 -9.80 44.82
N VAL A 264 23.21 -10.80 45.44
CA VAL A 264 23.21 -10.98 46.90
C VAL A 264 23.85 -9.78 47.59
N SER A 265 24.95 -9.25 47.06
CA SER A 265 25.59 -8.05 47.62
C SER A 265 24.67 -6.84 47.56
N THR A 266 23.99 -6.61 46.42
CA THR A 266 23.05 -5.50 46.26
C THR A 266 21.86 -5.57 47.24
N LEU A 267 21.39 -6.78 47.58
CA LEU A 267 20.33 -6.99 48.55
C LEU A 267 20.83 -6.87 50.01
N VAL A 268 21.98 -7.45 50.34
CA VAL A 268 22.58 -7.40 51.69
C VAL A 268 22.89 -5.97 52.12
N PHE A 269 23.41 -5.13 51.22
CA PHE A 269 23.77 -3.75 51.54
C PHE A 269 22.65 -2.74 51.30
N GLY A 270 21.59 -3.08 50.57
CA GLY A 270 20.46 -2.17 50.35
C GLY A 270 20.86 -0.78 49.87
N GLU A 271 20.58 0.26 50.66
CA GLU A 271 20.96 1.66 50.40
C GLU A 271 22.47 1.93 50.54
N ALA A 272 23.17 1.13 51.35
CA ALA A 272 24.62 1.14 51.52
C ALA A 272 25.37 0.47 50.33
N SER A 273 24.64 0.00 49.30
CA SER A 273 25.22 -0.52 48.05
C SER A 273 26.11 0.49 47.31
N LYS A 274 26.08 1.79 47.66
CA LYS A 274 27.03 2.81 47.20
C LYS A 274 28.49 2.44 47.50
N PHE A 275 28.75 1.65 48.54
CA PHE A 275 30.09 1.15 48.84
C PHE A 275 30.61 0.10 47.83
N LEU A 276 29.72 -0.45 46.98
CA LEU A 276 30.07 -1.37 45.89
C LEU A 276 30.38 -0.64 44.56
N LEU A 277 30.34 0.69 44.50
CA LEU A 277 30.76 1.47 43.31
C LEU A 277 32.13 1.07 42.73
N PRO A 278 33.14 0.65 43.53
CA PRO A 278 34.41 0.16 42.99
C PRO A 278 34.30 -1.05 42.04
N TRP A 279 33.20 -1.82 42.08
CA TRP A 279 32.97 -2.95 41.19
C TRP A 279 33.00 -2.54 39.72
N LYS A 280 32.47 -1.35 39.41
CA LYS A 280 32.41 -0.79 38.04
C LYS A 280 33.80 -0.60 37.44
N ARG A 281 34.73 -0.06 38.25
CA ARG A 281 36.10 0.24 37.83
C ARG A 281 36.99 -1.00 37.77
N LEU A 282 36.82 -1.91 38.73
CA LEU A 282 37.69 -3.07 38.88
C LEU A 282 37.36 -4.21 37.90
N PHE A 283 36.08 -4.38 37.55
CA PHE A 283 35.63 -5.51 36.72
C PHE A 283 35.14 -5.09 35.32
N GLN A 284 35.19 -3.80 34.99
CA GLN A 284 34.66 -3.23 33.73
C GLN A 284 33.19 -3.58 33.48
N VAL A 285 32.39 -3.64 34.54
CA VAL A 285 30.97 -3.99 34.48
C VAL A 285 30.14 -2.71 34.28
N THR A 286 29.25 -2.72 33.29
CA THR A 286 28.32 -1.60 33.04
C THR A 286 27.10 -1.67 33.95
N ASP A 287 26.43 -0.52 34.16
CA ASP A 287 25.21 -0.47 34.98
C ASP A 287 24.12 -1.40 34.44
N ALA A 288 24.00 -1.49 33.11
CA ALA A 288 23.11 -2.46 32.46
C ALA A 288 23.44 -3.92 32.80
N GLN A 289 24.71 -4.29 32.97
CA GLN A 289 25.09 -5.66 33.34
C GLN A 289 24.77 -6.00 34.80
N VAL A 290 24.84 -5.01 35.69
CA VAL A 290 24.38 -5.15 37.08
C VAL A 290 22.87 -5.33 37.12
N ASP A 291 22.13 -4.53 36.37
CA ASP A 291 20.67 -4.62 36.28
C ASP A 291 20.22 -5.96 35.69
N ILE A 292 20.91 -6.46 34.65
CA ILE A 292 20.67 -7.80 34.08
C ILE A 292 20.94 -8.88 35.14
N ALA A 293 22.05 -8.78 35.89
CA ALA A 293 22.37 -9.75 36.93
C ALA A 293 21.32 -9.79 38.05
N VAL A 294 20.80 -8.63 38.45
CA VAL A 294 19.74 -8.51 39.45
C VAL A 294 18.43 -9.11 38.90
N ARG A 295 18.06 -8.73 37.68
CA ARG A 295 16.84 -9.21 37.01
C ARG A 295 16.85 -10.73 36.83
N ASP A 296 17.90 -11.30 36.25
CA ASP A 296 17.96 -12.73 35.92
C ASP A 296 17.88 -13.61 37.18
N ASN A 297 18.55 -13.22 38.28
CA ASN A 297 18.50 -13.98 39.52
C ASN A 297 17.14 -13.83 40.23
N ALA A 298 16.56 -12.63 40.23
CA ALA A 298 15.21 -12.40 40.75
C ALA A 298 14.15 -13.19 39.97
N GLN A 299 14.24 -13.23 38.63
CA GLN A 299 13.38 -14.05 37.78
C GLN A 299 13.50 -15.54 38.12
N ARG A 300 14.71 -16.07 38.32
CA ARG A 300 14.90 -17.50 38.67
C ARG A 300 14.29 -17.84 40.03
N LEU A 301 14.46 -16.99 41.04
CA LEU A 301 13.85 -17.16 42.36
C LEU A 301 12.33 -17.09 42.30
N TYR A 302 11.80 -16.11 41.57
CA TYR A 302 10.35 -15.97 41.38
C TYR A 302 9.77 -17.17 40.61
N ALA A 303 10.47 -17.69 39.60
CA ALA A 303 10.07 -18.89 38.88
C ALA A 303 9.98 -20.14 39.77
N LEU A 304 10.88 -20.29 40.76
CA LEU A 304 10.79 -21.38 41.74
C LEU A 304 9.55 -21.25 42.64
N LYS A 305 9.18 -20.03 43.02
CA LYS A 305 7.93 -19.76 43.77
C LYS A 305 6.69 -20.02 42.93
N LEU A 306 6.69 -19.62 41.66
CA LEU A 306 5.56 -19.88 40.74
C LEU A 306 5.31 -21.37 40.52
N LYS A 307 6.35 -22.22 40.48
CA LYS A 307 6.19 -23.68 40.36
C LYS A 307 5.40 -24.32 41.51
N LEU A 308 5.31 -23.67 42.67
CA LEU A 308 4.52 -24.15 43.80
C LEU A 308 3.03 -23.86 43.64
N ILE A 309 2.66 -23.03 42.65
CA ILE A 309 1.28 -22.62 42.39
C ILE A 309 0.69 -23.55 41.34
N GLY A 310 -0.34 -24.27 41.77
CA GLY A 310 -1.11 -25.16 40.93
C GLY A 310 -2.36 -24.48 40.35
N ARG A 311 -3.37 -25.31 40.10
CA ARG A 311 -4.65 -24.91 39.48
C ARG A 311 -5.63 -24.30 40.49
N ASP A 312 -5.45 -24.63 41.77
CA ASP A 312 -6.24 -24.08 42.87
C ASP A 312 -5.48 -22.91 43.50
N ILE A 313 -5.75 -21.71 43.00
CA ILE A 313 -5.09 -20.48 43.45
C ILE A 313 -5.88 -19.91 44.63
N ASP A 314 -5.21 -19.79 45.77
CA ASP A 314 -5.74 -19.13 46.96
C ASP A 314 -5.25 -17.68 47.07
N VAL A 315 -6.07 -16.83 47.72
CA VAL A 315 -5.77 -15.42 47.99
C VAL A 315 -4.46 -15.29 48.76
N ASN A 316 -4.23 -16.15 49.76
CA ASN A 316 -3.00 -16.11 50.56
C ASN A 316 -1.75 -16.39 49.72
N GLN A 317 -1.84 -17.32 48.75
CA GLN A 317 -0.73 -17.65 47.87
C GLN A 317 -0.35 -16.47 46.96
N LEU A 318 -1.34 -15.70 46.49
CA LEU A 318 -1.12 -14.51 45.67
C LEU A 318 -0.48 -13.36 46.46
N ILE A 319 -0.89 -13.20 47.73
CA ILE A 319 -0.27 -12.22 48.64
C ILE A 319 1.18 -12.62 48.94
N ASP A 320 1.44 -13.90 49.19
CA ASP A 320 2.80 -14.39 49.47
C ASP A 320 3.71 -14.33 48.23
N LEU A 321 3.16 -14.48 47.03
CA LEU A 321 3.87 -14.15 45.79
C LEU A 321 4.24 -12.67 45.71
N ARG A 322 3.30 -11.76 46.03
CA ARG A 322 3.56 -10.32 46.00
C ARG A 322 4.67 -9.95 46.98
N LYS A 323 4.64 -10.50 48.20
CA LYS A 323 5.72 -10.34 49.19
C LYS A 323 7.05 -10.85 48.63
N SER A 324 7.06 -12.05 48.04
CA SER A 324 8.27 -12.64 47.45
C SER A 324 8.82 -11.79 46.30
N GLN A 325 7.96 -11.24 45.43
CA GLN A 325 8.34 -10.35 44.34
C GLN A 325 9.06 -9.09 44.86
N LEU A 326 8.48 -8.45 45.90
CA LEU A 326 9.06 -7.25 46.51
C LEU A 326 10.40 -7.55 47.19
N LEU A 327 10.51 -8.69 47.89
CA LEU A 327 11.76 -9.14 48.50
C LEU A 327 12.87 -9.35 47.46
N TYR A 328 12.53 -9.88 46.29
CA TYR A 328 13.50 -10.14 45.21
C TYR A 328 13.82 -8.90 44.35
N ARG A 329 13.12 -7.77 44.56
CA ARG A 329 13.21 -6.55 43.75
C ARG A 329 12.90 -6.77 42.27
N LEU A 330 11.94 -7.64 41.98
CA LEU A 330 11.47 -7.88 40.61
C LEU A 330 10.46 -6.80 40.22
N SER A 331 10.59 -6.22 39.03
CA SER A 331 9.63 -5.23 38.53
C SER A 331 8.25 -5.84 38.31
N ASP A 332 7.21 -5.03 38.49
CA ASP A 332 5.81 -5.45 38.33
C ASP A 332 5.52 -5.97 36.92
N GLU A 333 6.12 -5.35 35.90
CA GLU A 333 6.00 -5.77 34.50
C GLU A 333 6.50 -7.20 34.29
N ILE A 334 7.72 -7.51 34.73
CA ILE A 334 8.34 -8.82 34.54
C ILE A 334 7.62 -9.88 35.38
N ALA A 335 7.24 -9.54 36.61
CA ALA A 335 6.47 -10.45 37.47
C ALA A 335 5.11 -10.80 36.85
N SER A 336 4.46 -9.80 36.23
CA SER A 336 3.17 -9.99 35.56
C SER A 336 3.27 -10.88 34.32
N GLU A 337 4.32 -10.72 33.53
CA GLU A 337 4.58 -11.55 32.35
C GLU A 337 4.84 -13.00 32.77
N MET A 338 5.68 -13.22 33.79
CA MET A 338 5.96 -14.56 34.30
C MET A 338 4.74 -15.28 34.88
N LEU A 339 3.85 -14.56 35.60
CA LEU A 339 2.62 -15.14 36.13
C LEU A 339 1.64 -15.50 35.00
N ARG A 340 1.53 -14.66 33.96
CA ARG A 340 0.74 -14.95 32.76
C ARG A 340 1.28 -16.14 31.98
N GLU A 341 2.60 -16.26 31.84
CA GLU A 341 3.22 -17.43 31.21
C GLU A 341 2.96 -18.72 32.00
N HIS A 342 3.03 -18.67 33.34
CA HIS A 342 2.77 -19.85 34.18
C HIS A 342 1.31 -20.30 34.10
N THR A 343 0.36 -19.36 34.22
CA THR A 343 -1.07 -19.66 34.08
C THR A 343 -1.41 -20.17 32.68
N ARG A 344 -0.78 -19.62 31.62
CA ARG A 344 -0.90 -20.15 30.26
C ARG A 344 -0.43 -21.60 30.17
N LYS A 345 0.75 -21.93 30.69
CA LYS A 345 1.30 -23.31 30.68
C LYS A 345 0.37 -24.31 31.35
N LEU A 346 -0.26 -23.95 32.48
CA LEU A 346 -1.23 -24.82 33.15
C LEU A 346 -2.47 -25.12 32.28
N ILE A 347 -2.92 -24.16 31.47
CA ILE A 347 -4.01 -24.37 30.52
C ILE A 347 -3.54 -25.18 29.32
N GLU A 348 -2.34 -24.92 28.80
CA GLU A 348 -1.73 -25.68 27.70
C GLU A 348 -1.60 -27.17 28.04
N GLU A 349 -1.25 -27.51 29.29
CA GLU A 349 -1.25 -28.89 29.77
C GLU A 349 -2.64 -29.54 29.66
N ASN A 350 -3.70 -28.87 30.12
CA ASN A 350 -5.07 -29.39 30.01
C ASN A 350 -5.51 -29.56 28.55
N ILE A 351 -5.14 -28.62 27.68
CA ILE A 351 -5.43 -28.69 26.25
C ILE A 351 -4.66 -29.84 25.61
N SER A 352 -3.41 -30.07 25.98
CA SER A 352 -2.62 -31.19 25.47
C SER A 352 -3.24 -32.55 25.86
N VAL A 353 -3.79 -32.66 27.07
CA VAL A 353 -4.55 -33.83 27.54
C VAL A 353 -5.84 -33.98 26.73
N ALA A 354 -6.60 -32.90 26.56
CA ALA A 354 -7.82 -32.89 25.74
C ALA A 354 -7.55 -33.30 24.28
N LEU A 355 -6.48 -32.81 23.67
CA LEU A 355 -6.06 -33.18 22.31
C LEU A 355 -5.60 -34.63 22.23
N GLY A 356 -4.86 -35.11 23.23
CA GLY A 356 -4.45 -36.51 23.33
C GLY A 356 -5.67 -37.44 23.35
N MET A 357 -6.70 -37.10 24.13
CA MET A 357 -7.95 -37.84 24.17
C MET A 357 -8.71 -37.76 22.85
N LEU A 358 -8.81 -36.58 22.23
CA LEU A 358 -9.53 -36.39 20.96
C LEU A 358 -8.86 -37.13 19.78
N LYS A 359 -7.53 -37.16 19.75
CA LYS A 359 -6.75 -37.86 18.71
C LYS A 359 -6.64 -39.37 18.98
N SER A 360 -6.89 -39.81 20.21
CA SER A 360 -6.97 -41.24 20.54
C SER A 360 -8.24 -41.86 19.95
N ARG A 361 -8.13 -43.02 19.33
CA ARG A 361 -9.22 -43.74 18.63
C ARG A 361 -10.31 -44.31 19.57
N THR A 362 -10.36 -43.86 20.81
CA THR A 362 -11.26 -44.36 21.86
C THR A 362 -12.70 -44.02 21.48
N LYS A 363 -13.60 -45.02 21.47
CA LYS A 363 -15.00 -44.97 20.97
C LYS A 363 -15.61 -43.55 21.05
N ALA A 364 -15.96 -43.01 19.89
CA ALA A 364 -16.21 -41.59 19.59
C ALA A 364 -17.25 -40.81 20.45
N ILE A 365 -17.99 -41.46 21.35
CA ILE A 365 -19.01 -40.82 22.19
C ILE A 365 -18.52 -40.63 23.63
N THR A 366 -17.77 -41.58 24.19
CA THR A 366 -17.19 -41.46 25.54
C THR A 366 -15.91 -40.61 25.53
N GLY A 367 -15.20 -40.58 24.40
CA GLY A 367 -14.02 -39.71 24.23
C GLY A 367 -14.38 -38.23 24.15
N THR A 368 -15.52 -37.86 23.55
CA THR A 368 -15.95 -36.46 23.43
C THR A 368 -16.39 -35.87 24.77
N THR A 369 -17.12 -36.63 25.60
CA THR A 369 -17.53 -36.18 26.94
C THR A 369 -16.34 -35.87 27.84
N LEU A 370 -15.31 -36.72 27.83
CA LEU A 370 -14.07 -36.50 28.61
C LEU A 370 -13.30 -35.27 28.12
N VAL A 371 -13.26 -35.01 26.81
CA VAL A 371 -12.67 -33.79 26.24
C VAL A 371 -13.39 -32.54 26.74
N ILE A 372 -14.72 -32.58 26.81
CA ILE A 372 -15.54 -31.45 27.29
C ILE A 372 -15.31 -31.21 28.79
N GLU A 373 -15.16 -32.26 29.59
CA GLU A 373 -14.81 -32.14 31.02
C GLU A 373 -13.48 -31.40 31.22
N GLU A 374 -12.44 -31.71 30.43
CA GLU A 374 -11.16 -31.00 30.49
C GLU A 374 -11.30 -29.53 30.03
N LEU A 375 -12.09 -29.26 29.00
CA LEU A 375 -12.37 -27.87 28.58
C LEU A 375 -13.16 -27.09 29.64
N ASN A 376 -14.07 -27.74 30.35
CA ASN A 376 -14.79 -27.12 31.47
C ASN A 376 -13.84 -26.81 32.64
N LYS A 377 -12.81 -27.62 32.90
CA LYS A 377 -11.76 -27.29 33.89
C LYS A 377 -10.98 -26.05 33.49
N VAL A 378 -10.65 -25.90 32.20
CA VAL A 378 -9.99 -24.68 31.67
C VAL A 378 -10.86 -23.44 31.87
N LEU A 379 -12.16 -23.55 31.56
CA LEU A 379 -13.12 -22.46 31.75
C LEU A 379 -13.28 -22.09 33.23
N ALA A 380 -13.44 -23.08 34.11
CA ALA A 380 -13.56 -22.85 35.54
C ALA A 380 -12.31 -22.16 36.13
N PHE A 381 -11.12 -22.56 35.68
CA PHE A 381 -9.87 -21.93 36.08
C PHE A 381 -9.77 -20.46 35.60
N ASN A 382 -10.19 -20.18 34.36
CA ASN A 382 -10.23 -18.82 33.83
C ASN A 382 -11.27 -17.93 34.54
N ASP A 383 -12.42 -18.48 34.89
CA ASP A 383 -13.45 -17.77 35.65
C ASP A 383 -12.97 -17.46 37.08
N LEU A 384 -12.24 -18.40 37.71
CA LEU A 384 -11.58 -18.18 39.00
C LEU A 384 -10.57 -17.03 38.92
N LEU A 385 -9.68 -17.02 37.92
CA LEU A 385 -8.73 -15.92 37.72
C LEU A 385 -9.42 -14.58 37.48
N THR A 386 -10.52 -14.57 36.73
CA THR A 386 -11.33 -13.38 36.46
C THR A 386 -12.07 -12.89 37.71
N SER A 387 -12.46 -13.79 38.61
CA SER A 387 -13.05 -13.43 39.90
C SER A 387 -11.99 -12.82 40.83
N LEU A 388 -10.78 -13.39 40.87
CA LEU A 388 -9.67 -12.90 41.68
C LEU A 388 -9.17 -11.53 41.20
N SER A 389 -9.17 -11.26 39.89
CA SER A 389 -8.80 -9.93 39.37
C SER A 389 -9.79 -8.84 39.77
N LYS A 390 -11.03 -9.19 40.15
CA LYS A 390 -12.09 -8.25 40.58
C LYS A 390 -12.24 -8.20 42.11
N HIS A 391 -11.39 -8.88 42.86
CA HIS A 391 -11.47 -8.94 44.31
C HIS A 391 -11.10 -7.57 44.94
N PRO A 392 -11.69 -7.17 46.08
CA PRO A 392 -11.36 -5.91 46.76
C PRO A 392 -9.89 -5.79 47.17
N GLU A 393 -9.20 -6.91 47.37
CA GLU A 393 -7.78 -6.96 47.74
C GLU A 393 -6.84 -7.09 46.51
N ALA A 394 -7.34 -6.87 45.29
CA ALA A 394 -6.56 -7.04 44.06
C ALA A 394 -5.24 -6.25 44.05
N ASP A 395 -5.20 -5.08 44.69
CA ASP A 395 -3.99 -4.25 44.81
C ASP A 395 -2.86 -4.91 45.62
N GLN A 396 -3.20 -5.88 46.47
CA GLN A 396 -2.25 -6.63 47.29
C GLN A 396 -1.75 -7.90 46.59
N PHE A 397 -2.34 -8.27 45.45
CA PHE A 397 -1.99 -9.48 44.74
C PHE A 397 -0.78 -9.30 43.82
N ALA A 398 -0.17 -10.42 43.44
CA ALA A 398 0.86 -10.41 42.41
C ALA A 398 0.29 -9.82 41.10
N PRO A 399 1.00 -8.88 40.45
CA PRO A 399 0.55 -8.29 39.20
C PRO A 399 0.47 -9.38 38.12
N GLY A 400 -0.48 -9.23 37.18
CA GLY A 400 -0.65 -10.17 36.06
C GLY A 400 -1.83 -11.13 36.17
N ILE A 401 -2.63 -11.08 37.25
CA ILE A 401 -3.88 -11.83 37.37
C ILE A 401 -4.92 -11.26 36.39
N GLY A 402 -5.53 -12.14 35.62
CA GLY A 402 -6.56 -11.77 34.65
C GLY A 402 -6.96 -12.95 33.76
N PRO A 403 -7.83 -12.70 32.76
CA PRO A 403 -8.24 -13.72 31.82
C PRO A 403 -7.03 -14.21 31.01
N VAL A 404 -6.95 -15.52 30.82
CA VAL A 404 -5.81 -16.17 30.15
C VAL A 404 -6.05 -16.20 28.64
N SER A 405 -4.98 -15.97 27.89
CA SER A 405 -4.96 -16.17 26.44
C SER A 405 -3.76 -17.03 26.05
N LEU A 406 -4.00 -17.98 25.15
CA LEU A 406 -2.98 -18.87 24.59
C LEU A 406 -2.10 -18.19 23.52
N LEU A 407 -2.43 -16.94 23.14
CA LEU A 407 -1.62 -16.16 22.21
C LEU A 407 -0.22 -15.91 22.78
N GLY A 408 0.81 -16.07 21.93
CA GLY A 408 2.22 -16.06 22.32
C GLY A 408 2.69 -17.31 23.09
N GLY A 409 1.89 -18.38 23.10
CA GLY A 409 2.19 -19.67 23.73
C GLY A 409 2.57 -20.78 22.76
N GLU A 410 2.49 -22.03 23.22
CA GLU A 410 2.82 -23.20 22.42
C GLU A 410 1.89 -23.37 21.20
N TYR A 411 0.64 -22.90 21.32
CA TYR A 411 -0.43 -23.09 20.33
C TYR A 411 -0.58 -21.95 19.32
N ASP A 412 0.31 -20.96 19.32
CA ASP A 412 0.25 -19.78 18.45
C ASP A 412 0.60 -20.07 16.98
N GLY A 413 1.21 -21.22 16.69
CA GLY A 413 1.53 -21.63 15.32
C GLY A 413 0.33 -22.22 14.56
N ASP A 414 0.23 -21.93 13.26
CA ASP A 414 -0.89 -22.32 12.38
C ASP A 414 -1.38 -23.77 12.55
N ARG A 415 -0.45 -24.73 12.60
CA ARG A 415 -0.80 -26.17 12.74
C ARG A 415 -1.47 -26.51 14.08
N LYS A 416 -1.08 -25.81 15.15
CA LYS A 416 -1.62 -26.02 16.50
C LYS A 416 -2.88 -25.19 16.71
N MET A 417 -3.04 -24.09 15.99
CA MET A 417 -4.28 -23.33 15.93
C MET A 417 -5.42 -24.17 15.33
N ASP A 418 -5.15 -25.01 14.33
CA ASP A 418 -6.14 -25.95 13.78
C ASP A 418 -6.61 -26.99 14.82
N ASP A 419 -5.72 -27.43 15.71
CA ASP A 419 -6.07 -28.30 16.84
C ASP A 419 -7.02 -27.59 17.83
N LEU A 420 -6.79 -26.30 18.12
CA LEU A 420 -7.69 -25.49 18.94
C LEU A 420 -9.06 -25.28 18.26
N LYS A 421 -9.08 -25.01 16.95
CA LYS A 421 -10.31 -24.93 16.15
C LYS A 421 -11.10 -26.23 16.20
N LEU A 422 -10.41 -27.37 16.20
CA LEU A 422 -11.05 -28.68 16.33
C LEU A 422 -11.67 -28.87 17.71
N LEU A 423 -10.96 -28.54 18.80
CA LEU A 423 -11.53 -28.57 20.16
C LEU A 423 -12.73 -27.64 20.30
N TYR A 424 -12.63 -26.43 19.75
CA TYR A 424 -13.73 -25.47 19.73
C TYR A 424 -14.94 -26.03 18.98
N ARG A 425 -14.72 -26.67 17.83
CA ARG A 425 -15.78 -27.35 17.05
C ARG A 425 -16.44 -28.48 17.84
N VAL A 426 -15.66 -29.27 18.59
CA VAL A 426 -16.20 -30.37 19.42
C VAL A 426 -17.06 -29.81 20.56
N TYR A 427 -16.57 -28.80 21.27
CA TYR A 427 -17.32 -28.16 22.35
C TYR A 427 -18.59 -27.46 21.85
N ALA A 428 -18.49 -26.76 20.71
CA ALA A 428 -19.64 -26.13 20.07
C ALA A 428 -20.66 -27.17 19.59
N ALA A 429 -20.25 -28.34 19.10
CA ALA A 429 -21.18 -29.41 18.72
C ALA A 429 -21.91 -30.01 19.93
N ASP A 430 -21.22 -30.20 21.06
CA ASP A 430 -21.85 -30.66 22.32
C ASP A 430 -22.76 -29.60 22.95
N SER A 431 -22.59 -28.34 22.57
CA SER A 431 -23.47 -27.27 23.05
C SER A 431 -24.91 -27.40 22.53
N PHE A 432 -25.18 -28.32 21.59
CA PHE A 432 -26.50 -28.62 21.03
C PHE A 432 -26.94 -30.09 21.24
N PRO A 433 -27.03 -30.62 22.47
CA PRO A 433 -27.34 -32.04 22.67
C PRO A 433 -28.79 -32.38 22.26
N ASN A 434 -29.72 -31.45 22.51
CA ASN A 434 -31.14 -31.56 22.15
C ASN A 434 -31.53 -30.62 20.98
N GLY A 435 -30.55 -30.01 20.31
CA GLY A 435 -30.81 -28.96 19.32
C GLY A 435 -31.27 -27.63 19.89
N ARG A 436 -30.88 -27.30 21.14
CA ARG A 436 -31.06 -25.99 21.77
C ARG A 436 -29.74 -25.53 22.39
N LEU A 437 -29.44 -24.25 22.27
CA LEU A 437 -28.25 -23.65 22.89
C LEU A 437 -28.62 -23.05 24.25
N GLU A 438 -28.01 -23.55 25.32
CA GLU A 438 -28.15 -22.96 26.65
C GLU A 438 -27.31 -21.68 26.78
N GLU A 439 -27.84 -20.63 27.42
CA GLU A 439 -27.13 -19.37 27.64
C GLU A 439 -25.79 -19.54 28.36
N LYS A 440 -25.72 -20.47 29.32
CA LYS A 440 -24.47 -20.81 30.04
C LYS A 440 -23.39 -21.34 29.10
N LYS A 441 -23.77 -22.20 28.15
CA LYS A 441 -22.84 -22.75 27.15
C LYS A 441 -22.45 -21.70 26.11
N LEU A 442 -23.31 -20.72 25.81
CA LEU A 442 -22.98 -19.58 24.96
C LEU A 442 -21.89 -18.70 25.60
N VAL A 443 -22.03 -18.37 26.89
CA VAL A 443 -20.99 -17.64 27.63
C VAL A 443 -19.69 -18.43 27.66
N ALA A 444 -19.75 -19.73 27.92
CA ALA A 444 -18.59 -20.63 27.88
C ALA A 444 -17.89 -20.65 26.51
N LEU A 445 -18.65 -20.70 25.41
CA LEU A 445 -18.11 -20.60 24.04
C LEU A 445 -17.42 -19.25 23.78
N SER A 446 -17.94 -18.16 24.34
CA SER A 446 -17.33 -16.84 24.25
C SER A 446 -16.01 -16.76 25.03
N HIS A 447 -15.97 -17.35 26.24
CA HIS A 447 -14.76 -17.43 27.06
C HIS A 447 -13.72 -18.33 26.39
N LEU A 448 -14.13 -19.49 25.86
CA LEU A 448 -13.25 -20.42 25.16
C LEU A 448 -12.66 -19.80 23.89
N LYS A 449 -13.45 -19.01 23.15
CA LYS A 449 -12.97 -18.23 21.99
C LYS A 449 -11.85 -17.27 22.42
N ASN A 450 -12.04 -16.55 23.52
CA ASN A 450 -11.05 -15.58 24.03
C ASN A 450 -9.77 -16.28 24.55
N ILE A 451 -9.92 -17.41 25.25
CA ILE A 451 -8.80 -18.22 25.74
C ILE A 451 -7.98 -18.76 24.58
N PHE A 452 -8.63 -19.35 23.58
CA PHE A 452 -7.97 -19.88 22.39
C PHE A 452 -7.39 -18.79 21.47
N GLY A 453 -7.82 -17.53 21.63
CA GLY A 453 -7.41 -16.45 20.75
C GLY A 453 -7.97 -16.57 19.33
N LEU A 454 -9.10 -17.25 19.17
CA LEU A 454 -9.74 -17.41 17.86
C LEU A 454 -10.29 -16.08 17.36
N GLY A 455 -10.01 -15.75 16.09
CA GLY A 455 -10.60 -14.57 15.45
C GLY A 455 -12.14 -14.68 15.40
N ASN A 456 -12.84 -13.55 15.51
CA ASN A 456 -14.31 -13.51 15.46
C ASN A 456 -14.86 -14.22 14.21
N ARG A 457 -14.26 -13.99 13.04
CA ARG A 457 -14.67 -14.60 11.77
C ARG A 457 -14.51 -16.12 11.76
N GLU A 458 -13.44 -16.63 12.37
CA GLU A 458 -13.16 -18.07 12.39
C GLU A 458 -14.10 -18.80 13.34
N ALA A 459 -14.33 -18.23 14.55
CA ALA A 459 -15.27 -18.76 15.52
C ALA A 459 -16.71 -18.73 14.98
N GLU A 460 -17.12 -17.61 14.36
CA GLU A 460 -18.43 -17.47 13.71
C GLU A 460 -18.61 -18.46 12.56
N ALA A 461 -17.58 -18.70 11.74
CA ALA A 461 -17.64 -19.69 10.66
C ALA A 461 -17.82 -21.11 11.19
N ILE A 462 -17.12 -21.48 12.27
CA ILE A 462 -17.29 -22.79 12.93
C ILE A 462 -18.70 -22.91 13.53
N MET A 463 -19.18 -21.88 14.23
CA MET A 463 -20.52 -21.85 14.79
C MET A 463 -21.60 -21.92 13.71
N LEU A 464 -21.44 -21.24 12.57
CA LEU A 464 -22.35 -21.28 11.44
C LEU A 464 -22.40 -22.68 10.80
N ASP A 465 -21.26 -23.33 10.59
CA ASP A 465 -21.21 -24.71 10.06
C ASP A 465 -21.92 -25.70 11.00
N ILE A 466 -21.72 -25.58 12.32
CA ILE A 466 -22.39 -26.46 13.30
C ILE A 466 -23.89 -26.15 13.37
N THR A 467 -24.26 -24.88 13.54
CA THR A 467 -25.67 -24.46 13.65
C THR A 467 -26.44 -24.77 12.37
N SER A 468 -25.88 -24.59 11.18
CA SER A 468 -26.53 -24.98 9.92
C SER A 468 -26.75 -26.50 9.81
N LYS A 469 -25.80 -27.33 10.29
CA LYS A 469 -25.97 -28.79 10.37
C LYS A 469 -27.05 -29.18 11.37
N VAL A 470 -27.06 -28.57 12.56
CA VAL A 470 -28.08 -28.81 13.59
C VAL A 470 -29.46 -28.36 13.09
N TYR A 471 -29.54 -27.19 12.47
CA TYR A 471 -30.75 -26.65 11.86
C TYR A 471 -31.31 -27.59 10.78
N ARG A 472 -30.48 -28.04 9.82
CA ARG A 472 -30.90 -29.01 8.80
C ARG A 472 -31.39 -30.32 9.41
N ARG A 473 -30.71 -30.85 10.44
CA ARG A 473 -31.17 -32.06 11.15
C ARG A 473 -32.51 -31.84 11.82
N ARG A 474 -32.68 -30.75 12.56
CA ARG A 474 -33.92 -30.44 13.27
C ARG A 474 -35.07 -30.20 12.30
N LEU A 475 -34.84 -29.45 11.22
CA LEU A 475 -35.81 -29.25 10.14
C LEU A 475 -36.21 -30.58 9.50
N SER A 476 -35.25 -31.48 9.23
CA SER A 476 -35.56 -32.81 8.68
C SER A 476 -36.38 -33.67 9.65
N GLN A 477 -36.10 -33.61 10.96
CA GLN A 477 -36.88 -34.30 11.97
C GLN A 477 -38.31 -33.75 12.04
N SER A 478 -38.48 -32.43 12.05
CA SER A 478 -39.81 -31.78 12.07
C SER A 478 -40.60 -32.03 10.77
N PHE A 479 -39.92 -32.19 9.64
CA PHE A 479 -40.53 -32.53 8.35
C PHE A 479 -40.96 -34.00 8.31
N SER A 480 -40.13 -34.94 8.77
CA SER A 480 -40.46 -36.36 8.82
C SER A 480 -41.47 -36.71 9.92
N GLY A 481 -41.45 -35.98 11.04
CA GLY A 481 -42.37 -36.17 12.17
C GLY A 481 -43.76 -35.56 11.96
N GLY A 482 -43.94 -34.72 10.94
CA GLY A 482 -45.21 -34.03 10.67
C GLY A 482 -45.49 -32.82 11.58
N ASP A 483 -44.62 -32.52 12.54
CA ASP A 483 -44.76 -31.38 13.47
C ASP A 483 -44.83 -30.04 12.73
N LEU A 484 -44.09 -29.90 11.63
CA LEU A 484 -44.10 -28.68 10.79
C LEU A 484 -45.43 -28.53 10.04
N GLU A 485 -46.09 -29.63 9.70
CA GLU A 485 -47.37 -29.63 8.98
C GLU A 485 -48.55 -29.39 9.93
N ALA A 486 -48.47 -29.94 11.15
CA ALA A 486 -49.47 -29.77 12.20
C ALA A 486 -49.45 -28.37 12.85
N ALA A 487 -48.39 -27.60 12.66
CA ALA A 487 -48.25 -26.27 13.25
C ALA A 487 -49.29 -25.27 12.67
N PRO A 488 -49.95 -24.44 13.52
CA PRO A 488 -50.96 -23.48 13.06
C PRO A 488 -50.36 -22.36 12.19
N SER A 489 -49.09 -22.00 12.43
CA SER A 489 -48.33 -21.07 11.59
C SER A 489 -46.94 -21.64 11.31
N LYS A 490 -46.65 -21.90 10.04
CA LYS A 490 -45.39 -22.48 9.55
C LYS A 490 -44.23 -21.49 9.71
N ALA A 491 -44.48 -20.22 9.41
CA ALA A 491 -43.50 -19.15 9.58
C ALA A 491 -43.13 -18.96 11.06
N ALA A 492 -44.11 -18.97 11.97
CA ALA A 492 -43.84 -18.86 13.41
C ALA A 492 -43.05 -20.07 13.94
N PHE A 493 -43.34 -21.27 13.45
CA PHE A 493 -42.56 -22.46 13.81
C PHE A 493 -41.10 -22.36 13.36
N LEU A 494 -40.87 -21.92 12.12
CA LEU A 494 -39.51 -21.73 11.57
C LEU A 494 -38.76 -20.60 12.29
N GLN A 495 -39.44 -19.53 12.68
CA GLN A 495 -38.87 -18.45 13.48
C GLN A 495 -38.49 -18.94 14.88
N ASN A 496 -39.38 -19.63 15.59
CA ASN A 496 -39.08 -20.23 16.89
C ASN A 496 -37.90 -21.20 16.81
N LEU A 497 -37.81 -21.98 15.72
CA LEU A 497 -36.68 -22.86 15.48
C LEU A 497 -35.36 -22.09 15.29
N CYS A 498 -35.39 -20.92 14.65
CA CYS A 498 -34.21 -20.06 14.54
C CYS A 498 -33.84 -19.43 15.88
N GLU A 499 -34.82 -18.97 16.67
CA GLU A 499 -34.61 -18.38 17.99
C GLU A 499 -34.02 -19.40 18.99
N GLU A 500 -34.56 -20.62 19.04
CA GLU A 500 -34.05 -21.71 19.90
C GLU A 500 -32.57 -22.07 19.59
N LEU A 501 -32.17 -21.92 18.33
CA LEU A 501 -30.82 -22.21 17.85
C LEU A 501 -29.90 -20.98 17.80
N HIS A 502 -30.43 -19.78 18.09
CA HIS A 502 -29.76 -18.50 17.81
C HIS A 502 -29.20 -18.43 16.36
N PHE A 503 -29.98 -18.95 15.41
CA PHE A 503 -29.60 -19.01 14.01
C PHE A 503 -30.18 -17.82 13.23
N ASP A 504 -29.41 -17.32 12.27
CA ASP A 504 -29.79 -16.18 11.45
C ASP A 504 -30.95 -16.55 10.51
N PRO A 505 -32.10 -15.83 10.58
CA PRO A 505 -33.24 -16.08 9.71
C PRO A 505 -32.91 -15.97 8.21
N GLN A 506 -31.96 -15.10 7.83
CA GLN A 506 -31.58 -14.94 6.42
C GLN A 506 -30.89 -16.21 5.90
N LYS A 507 -29.93 -16.75 6.65
CA LYS A 507 -29.26 -18.02 6.31
C LYS A 507 -30.21 -19.21 6.36
N ALA A 508 -31.25 -19.15 7.21
CA ALA A 508 -32.30 -20.16 7.21
C ALA A 508 -33.07 -20.17 5.89
N SER A 509 -33.43 -18.98 5.37
CA SER A 509 -34.09 -18.86 4.07
C SER A 509 -33.20 -19.35 2.91
N GLU A 510 -31.89 -19.08 2.94
CA GLU A 510 -30.94 -19.64 1.97
C GLU A 510 -30.95 -21.17 1.99
N ILE A 511 -30.96 -21.79 3.18
CA ILE A 511 -31.08 -23.25 3.33
C ILE A 511 -32.42 -23.75 2.77
N HIS A 512 -33.52 -23.04 2.97
CA HIS A 512 -34.83 -23.40 2.41
C HIS A 512 -34.81 -23.37 0.88
N GLU A 513 -34.24 -22.32 0.30
CA GLU A 513 -34.04 -22.22 -1.15
C GLU A 513 -33.12 -23.32 -1.69
N GLU A 514 -32.03 -23.64 -0.99
CA GLU A 514 -31.12 -24.74 -1.38
C GLU A 514 -31.84 -26.10 -1.38
N ILE A 515 -32.67 -26.37 -0.37
CA ILE A 515 -33.48 -27.59 -0.29
C ILE A 515 -34.44 -27.66 -1.47
N TYR A 516 -35.12 -26.54 -1.76
CA TYR A 516 -36.02 -26.42 -2.91
C TYR A 516 -35.27 -26.62 -4.24
N ARG A 517 -34.16 -25.92 -4.47
CA ARG A 517 -33.32 -26.07 -5.68
C ARG A 517 -32.84 -27.50 -5.86
N ARG A 518 -32.40 -28.17 -4.79
CA ARG A 518 -31.94 -29.56 -4.86
C ARG A 518 -33.08 -30.50 -5.24
N LYS A 519 -34.28 -30.30 -4.68
CA LYS A 519 -35.45 -31.11 -5.06
C LYS A 519 -35.89 -30.84 -6.49
N LEU A 520 -35.88 -29.57 -6.92
CA LEU A 520 -36.17 -29.19 -8.30
C LEU A 520 -35.18 -29.84 -9.28
N GLN A 521 -33.88 -29.81 -8.98
CA GLN A 521 -32.88 -30.51 -9.79
C GLN A 521 -33.16 -32.01 -9.90
N GLN A 522 -33.54 -32.67 -8.80
CA GLN A 522 -33.88 -34.10 -8.82
C GLN A 522 -35.11 -34.37 -9.69
N SER A 523 -36.18 -33.60 -9.54
CA SER A 523 -37.41 -33.76 -10.31
C SER A 523 -37.24 -33.46 -11.81
N VAL A 524 -36.29 -32.60 -12.18
CA VAL A 524 -36.08 -32.18 -13.57
C VAL A 524 -35.11 -33.09 -14.35
N THR A 525 -34.47 -34.08 -13.71
CA THR A 525 -33.56 -35.04 -14.38
C THR A 525 -34.21 -35.83 -15.51
N ALA A 526 -35.52 -36.05 -15.46
CA ALA A 526 -36.29 -36.72 -16.51
C ALA A 526 -36.59 -35.83 -17.73
N GLY A 527 -36.25 -34.53 -17.68
CA GLY A 527 -36.53 -33.56 -18.74
C GLY A 527 -37.93 -32.94 -18.70
N GLU A 528 -38.82 -33.44 -17.82
CA GLU A 528 -40.17 -32.93 -17.61
C GLU A 528 -40.51 -32.92 -16.12
N LEU A 529 -41.35 -31.98 -15.69
CA LEU A 529 -41.90 -31.95 -14.35
C LEU A 529 -43.24 -32.70 -14.34
N SER A 530 -43.29 -33.85 -13.65
CA SER A 530 -44.54 -34.58 -13.45
C SER A 530 -45.51 -33.80 -12.55
N GLU A 531 -46.80 -34.09 -12.63
CA GLU A 531 -47.79 -33.46 -11.75
C GLU A 531 -47.55 -33.78 -10.26
N GLU A 532 -47.04 -34.97 -9.97
CA GLU A 532 -46.63 -35.39 -8.63
C GLU A 532 -45.44 -34.57 -8.12
N ASP A 533 -44.41 -34.36 -8.97
CA ASP A 533 -43.26 -33.53 -8.64
C ASP A 533 -43.68 -32.09 -8.33
N VAL A 534 -44.58 -31.53 -9.14
CA VAL A 534 -45.11 -30.18 -8.91
C VAL A 534 -45.86 -30.11 -7.58
N ALA A 535 -46.69 -31.12 -7.25
CA ALA A 535 -47.39 -31.17 -5.97
C ALA A 535 -46.39 -31.23 -4.79
N THR A 536 -45.29 -31.98 -4.91
CA THR A 536 -44.24 -32.03 -3.87
C THR A 536 -43.47 -30.72 -3.73
N LEU A 537 -43.16 -30.04 -4.85
CA LEU A 537 -42.49 -28.74 -4.85
C LEU A 537 -43.39 -27.64 -4.25
N LEU A 538 -44.69 -27.66 -4.55
CA LEU A 538 -45.67 -26.77 -3.92
C LEU A 538 -45.80 -27.03 -2.42
N ARG A 539 -45.85 -28.30 -2.00
CA ARG A 539 -45.84 -28.68 -0.58
C ARG A 539 -44.59 -28.15 0.12
N LEU A 540 -43.40 -28.33 -0.47
CA LEU A 540 -42.14 -27.82 0.09
C LEU A 540 -42.12 -26.29 0.20
N ARG A 541 -42.57 -25.60 -0.84
CA ARG A 541 -42.66 -24.13 -0.83
C ARG A 541 -43.53 -23.63 0.32
N VAL A 542 -44.70 -24.23 0.53
CA VAL A 542 -45.64 -23.84 1.59
C VAL A 542 -45.05 -24.13 2.97
N LEU A 543 -44.40 -25.28 3.14
CA LEU A 543 -43.83 -25.71 4.43
C LEU A 543 -42.60 -24.90 4.85
N LEU A 544 -41.76 -24.52 3.89
CA LEU A 544 -40.55 -23.75 4.13
C LEU A 544 -40.77 -22.23 3.94
N CYS A 545 -41.99 -21.80 3.64
CA CYS A 545 -42.36 -20.39 3.46
C CYS A 545 -41.48 -19.64 2.43
N ILE A 546 -41.17 -20.28 1.30
CA ILE A 546 -40.29 -19.70 0.27
C ILE A 546 -41.07 -18.68 -0.59
N PRO A 547 -40.53 -17.47 -0.83
CA PRO A 547 -41.17 -16.45 -1.65
C PRO A 547 -41.30 -16.91 -3.11
N GLN A 548 -42.35 -16.43 -3.80
CA GLN A 548 -42.61 -16.78 -5.21
C GLN A 548 -41.43 -16.37 -6.12
N GLU A 549 -40.86 -15.20 -5.88
CA GLU A 549 -39.73 -14.68 -6.67
C GLU A 549 -38.52 -15.61 -6.65
N ALA A 550 -38.17 -16.17 -5.48
CA ALA A 550 -37.06 -17.11 -5.34
C ALA A 550 -37.33 -18.44 -6.05
N VAL A 551 -38.60 -18.88 -6.05
CA VAL A 551 -39.04 -20.07 -6.78
C VAL A 551 -38.92 -19.85 -8.29
N ASP A 552 -39.40 -18.72 -8.79
CA ASP A 552 -39.35 -18.38 -10.22
C ASP A 552 -37.92 -18.20 -10.70
N ALA A 553 -37.04 -17.58 -9.89
CA ALA A 553 -35.61 -17.49 -10.17
C ALA A 553 -34.95 -18.88 -10.22
N ALA A 554 -35.25 -19.77 -9.27
CA ALA A 554 -34.72 -21.14 -9.26
C ALA A 554 -35.21 -21.95 -10.48
N HIS A 555 -36.48 -21.79 -10.89
CA HIS A 555 -37.03 -22.40 -12.10
C HIS A 555 -36.39 -21.82 -13.37
N ALA A 556 -36.25 -20.50 -13.48
CA ALA A 556 -35.58 -19.87 -14.61
C ALA A 556 -34.12 -20.32 -14.73
N ASP A 557 -33.42 -20.52 -13.62
CA ASP A 557 -32.02 -20.97 -13.63
C ASP A 557 -31.85 -22.45 -13.99
N ILE A 558 -32.62 -23.35 -13.36
CA ILE A 558 -32.45 -24.80 -13.51
C ILE A 558 -33.19 -25.30 -14.76
N CYS A 559 -34.49 -25.02 -14.84
CA CYS A 559 -35.33 -25.43 -15.96
C CYS A 559 -34.96 -24.64 -17.23
N GLY A 560 -34.60 -23.36 -17.08
CA GLY A 560 -34.19 -22.52 -18.20
C GLY A 560 -32.90 -22.97 -18.89
N ARG A 561 -31.93 -23.55 -18.17
CA ARG A 561 -30.73 -24.14 -18.79
C ARG A 561 -31.05 -25.35 -19.67
N LEU A 562 -32.06 -26.14 -19.30
CA LEU A 562 -32.48 -27.29 -20.10
C LEU A 562 -33.28 -26.85 -21.31
N PHE A 563 -34.16 -25.87 -21.13
CA PHE A 563 -34.86 -25.23 -22.23
C PHE A 563 -33.87 -24.55 -23.21
N GLU A 564 -32.84 -23.88 -22.71
CA GLU A 564 -31.79 -23.28 -23.55
C GLU A 564 -31.08 -24.32 -24.42
N LYS A 565 -30.86 -25.55 -23.92
CA LYS A 565 -30.29 -26.64 -24.72
C LYS A 565 -31.24 -27.04 -25.85
N VAL A 566 -32.51 -27.27 -25.54
CA VAL A 566 -33.54 -27.62 -26.55
C VAL A 566 -33.65 -26.52 -27.60
N VAL A 567 -33.63 -25.24 -27.19
CA VAL A 567 -33.67 -24.10 -28.12
C VAL A 567 -32.40 -24.02 -28.98
N LYS A 568 -31.21 -24.28 -28.42
CA LYS A 568 -29.97 -24.32 -29.20
C LYS A 568 -29.95 -25.45 -30.21
N ASP A 569 -30.40 -26.63 -29.82
CA ASP A 569 -30.50 -27.79 -30.71
C ASP A 569 -31.50 -27.50 -31.84
N ALA A 570 -32.64 -26.89 -31.50
CA ALA A 570 -33.64 -26.46 -32.47
C ALA A 570 -33.10 -25.39 -33.46
N ILE A 571 -32.29 -24.45 -32.97
CA ILE A 571 -31.64 -23.44 -33.82
C ILE A 571 -30.51 -24.06 -34.67
N ALA A 572 -29.79 -25.05 -34.14
CA ALA A 572 -28.70 -25.73 -34.85
C ALA A 572 -29.19 -26.56 -36.05
N SER A 573 -30.43 -27.03 -36.03
CA SER A 573 -31.08 -27.70 -37.17
C SER A 573 -31.26 -26.79 -38.40
N GLY A 574 -31.11 -25.48 -38.25
CA GLY A 574 -31.12 -24.52 -39.36
C GLY A 574 -32.49 -24.35 -40.03
N VAL A 575 -32.49 -23.73 -41.22
CA VAL A 575 -33.71 -23.34 -41.95
C VAL A 575 -34.48 -24.54 -42.52
N GLU A 576 -33.78 -25.64 -42.84
CA GLU A 576 -34.38 -26.85 -43.42
C GLU A 576 -34.73 -27.93 -42.39
N GLY A 577 -34.19 -27.87 -41.16
CA GLY A 577 -34.38 -28.90 -40.13
C GLY A 577 -35.32 -28.52 -38.98
N TYR A 578 -36.04 -27.40 -39.08
CA TYR A 578 -37.06 -27.01 -38.08
C TYR A 578 -38.39 -27.74 -38.35
N ASP A 579 -38.36 -29.06 -38.25
CA ASP A 579 -39.46 -29.95 -38.60
C ASP A 579 -40.53 -30.08 -37.50
N ALA A 580 -41.63 -30.79 -37.80
CA ALA A 580 -42.71 -31.05 -36.83
C ALA A 580 -42.22 -31.72 -35.53
N GLU A 581 -41.15 -32.52 -35.59
CA GLU A 581 -40.54 -33.18 -34.43
C GLU A 581 -39.79 -32.19 -33.51
N VAL A 582 -39.04 -31.26 -34.10
CA VAL A 582 -38.33 -30.19 -33.36
C VAL A 582 -39.32 -29.21 -32.74
N ARG A 583 -40.41 -28.87 -33.45
CA ARG A 583 -41.51 -28.07 -32.90
C ARG A 583 -42.20 -28.75 -31.72
N ALA A 584 -42.45 -30.05 -31.84
CA ALA A 584 -43.02 -30.84 -30.75
C ALA A 584 -42.09 -30.88 -29.54
N SER A 585 -40.77 -31.01 -29.73
CA SER A 585 -39.81 -31.02 -28.62
C SER A 585 -39.68 -29.66 -27.92
N VAL A 586 -39.73 -28.56 -28.66
CA VAL A 586 -39.75 -27.20 -28.11
C VAL A 586 -41.04 -26.93 -27.32
N ARG A 587 -42.22 -27.30 -27.85
CA ARG A 587 -43.51 -27.18 -27.15
C ARG A 587 -43.55 -28.05 -25.89
N LYS A 588 -43.06 -29.28 -26.01
CA LYS A 588 -42.94 -30.23 -24.89
C LYS A 588 -42.01 -29.68 -23.81
N ALA A 589 -40.87 -29.09 -24.18
CA ALA A 589 -39.96 -28.48 -23.23
C ALA A 589 -40.52 -27.20 -22.58
N SER A 590 -41.21 -26.32 -23.33
CA SER A 590 -41.77 -25.09 -22.76
C SER A 590 -42.91 -25.39 -21.77
N GLN A 591 -43.80 -26.31 -22.11
CA GLN A 591 -44.96 -26.68 -21.30
C GLN A 591 -44.59 -27.66 -20.17
N GLY A 592 -43.73 -28.64 -20.46
CA GLY A 592 -43.30 -29.68 -19.52
C GLY A 592 -42.34 -29.19 -18.43
N LEU A 593 -41.56 -28.13 -18.71
CA LEU A 593 -40.69 -27.50 -17.71
C LEU A 593 -41.38 -26.36 -16.94
N ARG A 594 -42.62 -26.01 -17.30
CA ARG A 594 -43.44 -24.96 -16.67
C ARG A 594 -42.71 -23.63 -16.43
N LEU A 595 -41.86 -23.24 -17.39
CA LEU A 595 -41.23 -21.92 -17.37
C LEU A 595 -42.29 -20.84 -17.55
N THR A 596 -42.12 -19.69 -16.92
CA THR A 596 -42.96 -18.53 -17.23
C THR A 596 -42.75 -18.15 -18.69
N LYS A 597 -43.82 -17.72 -19.37
CA LYS A 597 -43.76 -17.35 -20.78
C LYS A 597 -42.67 -16.31 -21.04
N ASP A 598 -42.53 -15.36 -20.12
CA ASP A 598 -41.53 -14.30 -20.19
C ASP A 598 -40.09 -14.84 -20.04
N ALA A 599 -39.85 -15.80 -19.13
CA ALA A 599 -38.53 -16.41 -18.98
C ALA A 599 -38.16 -17.27 -20.19
N ALA A 600 -39.10 -18.06 -20.72
CA ALA A 600 -38.89 -18.85 -21.94
C ALA A 600 -38.57 -17.95 -23.14
N MET A 601 -39.32 -16.85 -23.31
CA MET A 601 -39.06 -15.84 -24.34
C MET A 601 -37.72 -15.15 -24.17
N ALA A 602 -37.32 -14.79 -22.94
CA ALA A 602 -36.03 -14.17 -22.67
C ALA A 602 -34.85 -15.11 -23.03
N ILE A 603 -34.97 -16.40 -22.67
CA ILE A 603 -33.96 -17.43 -22.98
C ILE A 603 -33.88 -17.64 -24.50
N ALA A 604 -35.02 -17.80 -25.17
CA ALA A 604 -35.07 -17.97 -26.63
C ALA A 604 -34.54 -16.73 -27.36
N SER A 605 -34.94 -15.53 -26.94
CA SER A 605 -34.47 -14.27 -27.48
C SER A 605 -32.95 -14.13 -27.36
N LYS A 606 -32.37 -14.45 -26.19
CA LYS A 606 -30.92 -14.45 -26.01
C LYS A 606 -30.19 -15.44 -26.93
N ALA A 607 -30.76 -16.62 -27.17
CA ALA A 607 -30.17 -17.60 -28.08
C ALA A 607 -30.24 -17.17 -29.55
N VAL A 608 -31.39 -16.64 -29.98
CA VAL A 608 -31.62 -16.15 -31.34
C VAL A 608 -30.75 -14.93 -31.66
N ARG A 609 -30.63 -13.96 -30.74
CA ARG A 609 -29.78 -12.76 -30.96
C ARG A 609 -28.30 -13.11 -31.14
N LYS A 610 -27.79 -14.14 -30.45
CA LYS A 610 -26.44 -14.67 -30.71
C LYS A 610 -26.27 -15.21 -32.13
N VAL A 611 -27.30 -15.88 -32.67
CA VAL A 611 -27.27 -16.40 -34.04
C VAL A 611 -27.34 -15.26 -35.05
N PHE A 612 -28.18 -14.25 -34.82
CA PHE A 612 -28.17 -13.03 -35.64
C PHE A 612 -26.80 -12.33 -35.64
N MET A 613 -26.14 -12.23 -34.48
CA MET A 613 -24.79 -11.68 -34.41
C MET A 613 -23.78 -12.47 -35.23
N ASN A 614 -23.88 -13.81 -35.27
CA ASN A 614 -23.02 -14.63 -36.12
C ASN A 614 -23.24 -14.33 -37.61
N TYR A 615 -24.49 -14.13 -38.05
CA TYR A 615 -24.78 -13.72 -39.44
C TYR A 615 -24.23 -12.33 -39.75
N ILE A 616 -24.32 -11.39 -38.81
CA ILE A 616 -23.78 -10.03 -38.98
C ILE A 616 -22.25 -10.05 -39.02
N GLN A 617 -21.60 -10.83 -38.18
CA GLN A 617 -20.14 -11.01 -38.23
C GLN A 617 -19.69 -11.61 -39.57
N ARG A 618 -20.42 -12.61 -40.09
CA ARG A 618 -20.16 -13.16 -41.43
C ARG A 618 -20.40 -12.13 -42.52
N SER A 619 -21.45 -11.31 -42.41
CA SER A 619 -21.73 -10.21 -43.33
C SER A 619 -20.63 -9.13 -43.31
N LYS A 620 -20.09 -8.78 -42.13
CA LYS A 620 -19.01 -7.79 -42.00
C LYS A 620 -17.65 -8.34 -42.44
N GLY A 621 -17.42 -9.65 -42.28
CA GLY A 621 -16.21 -10.35 -42.74
C GLY A 621 -16.21 -10.71 -44.22
N ALA A 622 -17.32 -10.49 -44.93
CA ALA A 622 -17.41 -10.74 -46.36
C ALA A 622 -16.59 -9.70 -47.15
N GLY A 623 -15.79 -10.17 -48.12
CA GLY A 623 -14.94 -9.29 -48.93
C GLY A 623 -15.71 -8.42 -49.92
N ASN A 624 -16.92 -8.85 -50.31
CA ASN A 624 -17.76 -8.19 -51.30
C ASN A 624 -19.13 -7.81 -50.74
N ARG A 625 -19.67 -6.65 -51.19
CA ARG A 625 -21.01 -6.17 -50.80
C ARG A 625 -22.14 -7.15 -51.15
N ILE A 626 -21.98 -7.91 -52.24
CA ILE A 626 -22.95 -8.92 -52.70
C ILE A 626 -22.98 -10.12 -51.73
N GLU A 627 -21.82 -10.58 -51.27
CA GLU A 627 -21.71 -11.68 -50.29
C GLU A 627 -22.24 -11.26 -48.92
N ALA A 628 -21.93 -10.03 -48.49
CA ALA A 628 -22.51 -9.44 -47.29
C ALA A 628 -24.05 -9.43 -47.35
N ALA A 629 -24.64 -8.99 -48.47
CA ALA A 629 -26.09 -8.99 -48.66
C ALA A 629 -26.70 -10.40 -48.69
N LYS A 630 -25.99 -11.40 -49.23
CA LYS A 630 -26.42 -12.81 -49.19
C LYS A 630 -26.47 -13.37 -47.77
N GLU A 631 -25.50 -13.04 -46.91
CA GLU A 631 -25.52 -13.42 -45.49
C GLU A 631 -26.67 -12.72 -44.74
N LEU A 632 -26.95 -11.45 -45.03
CA LEU A 632 -28.11 -10.75 -44.49
C LEU A 632 -29.43 -11.37 -44.96
N LYS A 633 -29.52 -11.82 -46.22
CA LYS A 633 -30.68 -12.54 -46.75
C LYS A 633 -30.91 -13.87 -46.04
N LYS A 634 -29.85 -14.61 -45.72
CA LYS A 634 -29.94 -15.84 -44.91
C LYS A 634 -30.44 -15.55 -43.49
N MET A 635 -30.01 -14.44 -42.89
CA MET A 635 -30.50 -14.00 -41.58
C MET A 635 -32.01 -13.70 -41.61
N ILE A 636 -32.48 -13.00 -42.65
CA ILE A 636 -33.92 -12.70 -42.83
C ILE A 636 -34.71 -13.99 -43.03
N ALA A 637 -34.22 -14.93 -43.85
CA ALA A 637 -34.86 -16.22 -44.05
C ALA A 637 -34.95 -17.03 -42.74
N PHE A 638 -33.89 -17.02 -41.93
CA PHE A 638 -33.89 -17.65 -40.61
C PHE A 638 -34.92 -17.02 -39.66
N ASN A 639 -35.04 -15.68 -39.64
CA ASN A 639 -36.05 -14.99 -38.84
C ASN A 639 -37.48 -15.38 -39.26
N THR A 640 -37.76 -15.39 -40.56
CA THR A 640 -39.12 -15.62 -41.09
C THR A 640 -39.57 -17.08 -41.01
N LEU A 641 -38.64 -18.04 -41.10
CA LEU A 641 -38.97 -19.47 -41.15
C LEU A 641 -38.79 -20.21 -39.82
N VAL A 642 -37.80 -19.81 -39.00
CA VAL A 642 -37.45 -20.52 -37.76
C VAL A 642 -37.86 -19.73 -36.53
N VAL A 643 -37.55 -18.43 -36.47
CA VAL A 643 -37.76 -17.63 -35.25
C VAL A 643 -39.23 -17.30 -35.02
N THR A 644 -39.98 -16.98 -36.07
CA THR A 644 -41.44 -16.79 -36.03
C THR A 644 -42.18 -18.01 -35.49
N GLU A 645 -41.84 -19.20 -36.00
CA GLU A 645 -42.47 -20.47 -35.61
C GLU A 645 -42.00 -20.91 -34.21
N LEU A 646 -40.75 -20.61 -33.83
CA LEU A 646 -40.26 -20.80 -32.46
C LEU A 646 -41.04 -19.96 -31.44
N ILE A 647 -41.36 -18.72 -31.78
CA ILE A 647 -42.12 -17.83 -30.89
C ILE A 647 -43.58 -18.27 -30.79
N SER A 648 -44.21 -18.69 -31.90
CA SER A 648 -45.58 -19.22 -31.86
C SER A 648 -45.66 -20.49 -31.01
N ASP A 649 -44.63 -21.34 -31.07
CA ASP A 649 -44.52 -22.57 -30.27
C ASP A 649 -44.31 -22.30 -28.77
N ILE A 650 -43.61 -21.21 -28.41
CA ILE A 650 -43.45 -20.78 -27.01
C ILE A 650 -44.74 -20.13 -26.48
N LYS A 651 -45.44 -19.34 -27.31
CA LYS A 651 -46.69 -18.65 -26.92
C LYS A 651 -47.90 -19.58 -26.84
N GLY A 652 -47.91 -20.65 -27.64
CA GLY A 652 -48.95 -21.68 -27.66
C GLY A 652 -50.20 -21.33 -28.48
N GLU A 653 -50.08 -20.46 -29.48
CA GLU A 653 -51.20 -20.09 -30.36
C GLU A 653 -51.44 -21.16 -31.44
N PRO A 654 -52.67 -21.70 -31.60
CA PRO A 654 -52.94 -22.72 -32.60
C PRO A 654 -52.91 -22.14 -34.02
N THR A 655 -52.24 -22.87 -34.90
CA THR A 655 -52.06 -22.53 -36.32
C THR A 655 -53.36 -22.76 -37.11
N THR A 656 -54.41 -21.96 -36.90
CA THR A 656 -55.64 -22.01 -37.74
C THR A 656 -56.35 -20.65 -37.84
N ILE A 657 -56.21 -20.02 -39.02
CA ILE A 657 -57.18 -19.20 -39.79
C ILE A 657 -57.95 -18.09 -39.06
N SER A 658 -57.66 -16.82 -39.39
CA SER A 658 -58.55 -15.92 -40.14
C SER A 658 -58.05 -14.48 -40.02
N ALA A 659 -57.95 -13.80 -41.15
CA ALA A 659 -57.70 -12.37 -41.20
C ALA A 659 -58.86 -11.62 -40.55
N GLU A 660 -58.57 -10.89 -39.47
CA GLU A 660 -59.25 -9.63 -39.17
C GLU A 660 -58.18 -8.55 -39.02
N PRO A 661 -58.25 -7.47 -39.83
CA PRO A 661 -57.33 -6.36 -39.67
C PRO A 661 -57.78 -5.57 -38.44
N VAL A 662 -56.97 -5.58 -37.38
CA VAL A 662 -57.07 -4.54 -36.36
C VAL A 662 -56.63 -3.25 -37.04
N LYS A 663 -57.61 -2.40 -37.37
CA LYS A 663 -57.40 -0.99 -37.67
C LYS A 663 -56.75 -0.36 -36.44
N ASP A 664 -55.47 -0.05 -36.56
CA ASP A 664 -54.82 0.86 -35.62
C ASP A 664 -54.93 2.27 -36.20
N ASP A 665 -55.94 3.00 -35.72
CA ASP A 665 -56.14 4.42 -35.97
C ASP A 665 -55.01 5.22 -35.30
N SER A 666 -53.85 5.26 -35.94
CA SER A 666 -52.87 6.32 -35.69
C SER A 666 -53.11 7.43 -36.69
N LYS A 667 -53.60 8.56 -36.17
CA LYS A 667 -53.80 9.82 -36.91
C LYS A 667 -52.52 10.18 -37.66
N GLN A 668 -52.54 9.96 -38.97
CA GLN A 668 -51.68 10.67 -39.91
C GLN A 668 -52.05 12.15 -39.83
N THR A 669 -51.12 12.96 -39.32
CA THR A 669 -51.18 14.41 -39.48
C THR A 669 -49.77 14.84 -39.88
N ASP A 670 -49.71 15.51 -41.03
CA ASP A 670 -48.62 16.34 -41.57
C ASP A 670 -47.33 15.69 -42.11
N GLU A 671 -47.06 14.39 -41.90
CA GLU A 671 -45.83 13.74 -42.41
C GLU A 671 -46.01 13.00 -43.78
N GLU A 672 -47.20 13.02 -44.41
CA GLU A 672 -47.41 12.38 -45.72
C GLU A 672 -46.77 13.13 -46.90
N ASP A 673 -46.60 14.45 -46.79
CA ASP A 673 -46.05 15.29 -47.86
C ASP A 673 -44.54 15.05 -48.10
N GLU A 674 -43.78 14.65 -47.07
CA GLU A 674 -42.36 14.26 -47.21
C GLU A 674 -42.20 12.87 -47.84
N TRP A 675 -43.17 11.97 -47.65
CA TRP A 675 -43.17 10.62 -48.22
C TRP A 675 -43.45 10.60 -49.73
N GLU A 676 -44.13 11.62 -50.28
CA GLU A 676 -44.37 11.71 -51.72
C GLU A 676 -43.12 12.06 -52.53
N SER A 677 -42.10 12.66 -51.92
CA SER A 677 -40.88 13.07 -52.64
C SER A 677 -39.93 11.91 -52.96
N LEU A 678 -40.04 10.77 -52.25
CA LEU A 678 -39.30 9.52 -52.50
C LEU A 678 -40.07 8.55 -53.43
N GLN A 679 -40.80 9.10 -54.41
CA GLN A 679 -41.69 8.39 -55.34
C GLN A 679 -41.03 7.35 -56.26
N THR A 680 -39.70 7.22 -56.27
CA THR A 680 -38.99 6.23 -57.11
C THR A 680 -39.08 4.79 -56.59
N LEU A 681 -39.60 4.58 -55.37
CA LEU A 681 -39.88 3.25 -54.81
C LEU A 681 -41.35 2.80 -54.94
N ARG A 682 -42.31 3.70 -55.23
CA ARG A 682 -43.75 3.35 -55.31
C ARG A 682 -44.27 2.96 -56.70
N LYS A 683 -43.53 3.21 -57.79
CA LYS A 683 -43.94 2.76 -59.14
C LYS A 683 -43.48 1.33 -59.41
N THR A 684 -44.14 0.37 -58.76
CA THR A 684 -44.43 -0.97 -59.31
C THR A 684 -45.21 -1.79 -58.27
N ARG A 685 -46.52 -1.97 -58.51
CA ARG A 685 -47.33 -2.96 -57.79
C ARG A 685 -46.80 -4.37 -58.10
N PRO A 686 -46.57 -5.25 -57.10
CA PRO A 686 -46.05 -6.60 -57.32
C PRO A 686 -47.10 -7.57 -57.88
N SER A 687 -46.64 -8.65 -58.52
CA SER A 687 -47.47 -9.72 -59.11
C SER A 687 -47.93 -10.74 -58.06
N LYS A 688 -49.18 -11.20 -58.22
CA LYS A 688 -50.00 -12.03 -57.31
C LYS A 688 -49.42 -13.40 -56.89
N ASP A 689 -48.36 -13.89 -57.56
CA ASP A 689 -47.88 -15.26 -57.38
C ASP A 689 -46.74 -15.41 -56.34
N LEU A 690 -46.12 -14.29 -55.90
CA LEU A 690 -45.00 -14.29 -54.94
C LEU A 690 -45.40 -13.94 -53.50
N GLU A 691 -46.55 -13.30 -53.29
CA GLU A 691 -47.17 -13.13 -51.97
C GLU A 691 -47.50 -14.49 -51.32
N ALA A 692 -47.70 -15.53 -52.13
CA ALA A 692 -48.05 -16.87 -51.65
C ALA A 692 -46.89 -17.66 -51.00
N LYS A 693 -45.61 -17.31 -51.26
CA LYS A 693 -44.44 -18.03 -50.70
C LYS A 693 -43.68 -17.27 -49.61
N LEU A 694 -43.79 -15.94 -49.56
CA LEU A 694 -43.14 -15.06 -48.57
C LEU A 694 -44.15 -14.32 -47.67
N GLY A 695 -45.45 -14.64 -47.78
CA GLY A 695 -46.58 -13.88 -47.23
C GLY A 695 -46.77 -13.85 -45.70
N LYS A 696 -45.81 -14.31 -44.91
CA LYS A 696 -45.81 -14.04 -43.46
C LYS A 696 -44.76 -12.98 -43.16
N ALA A 697 -45.17 -11.85 -42.57
CA ALA A 697 -44.21 -10.89 -42.01
C ALA A 697 -43.39 -11.60 -40.93
N GLY A 698 -42.06 -11.58 -41.06
CA GLY A 698 -41.16 -12.09 -40.00
C GLY A 698 -41.40 -11.35 -38.69
N GLN A 699 -41.14 -11.98 -37.53
CA GLN A 699 -41.41 -11.31 -36.26
C GLN A 699 -40.45 -10.12 -36.06
N THR A 700 -40.93 -9.12 -35.35
CA THR A 700 -40.17 -7.94 -34.91
C THR A 700 -39.89 -7.89 -33.40
N GLU A 701 -40.42 -8.85 -32.62
CA GLU A 701 -40.26 -8.93 -31.16
C GLU A 701 -38.82 -9.19 -30.71
N ILE A 702 -38.08 -10.04 -31.42
CA ILE A 702 -36.63 -10.22 -31.21
C ILE A 702 -35.90 -9.33 -32.20
N ASN A 703 -35.38 -8.20 -31.71
CA ASN A 703 -34.58 -7.25 -32.48
C ASN A 703 -33.16 -7.12 -31.92
N LEU A 704 -32.30 -6.42 -32.66
CA LEU A 704 -30.90 -6.17 -32.31
C LEU A 704 -30.63 -4.74 -31.85
N LYS A 705 -31.67 -4.00 -31.44
CA LYS A 705 -31.56 -2.59 -31.06
C LYS A 705 -30.57 -2.39 -29.89
N ASP A 706 -30.65 -3.26 -28.88
CA ASP A 706 -29.82 -3.17 -27.68
C ASP A 706 -28.43 -3.81 -27.85
N ASP A 707 -28.24 -4.62 -28.90
CA ASP A 707 -27.00 -5.36 -29.11
C ASP A 707 -26.03 -4.69 -30.13
N LEU A 708 -26.48 -3.70 -30.92
CA LEU A 708 -25.67 -2.99 -31.93
C LEU A 708 -25.78 -1.46 -31.85
N PRO A 709 -24.67 -0.71 -32.03
CA PRO A 709 -24.72 0.74 -32.10
C PRO A 709 -25.48 1.20 -33.36
N GLU A 710 -26.13 2.37 -33.27
CA GLU A 710 -26.98 2.92 -34.34
C GLU A 710 -26.26 2.99 -35.69
N ARG A 711 -24.98 3.39 -35.67
CA ARG A 711 -24.12 3.46 -36.85
C ARG A 711 -23.98 2.11 -37.55
N ASP A 712 -23.72 1.04 -36.82
CA ASP A 712 -23.55 -0.30 -37.39
C ASP A 712 -24.87 -0.82 -37.97
N ARG A 713 -26.00 -0.54 -37.29
CA ARG A 713 -27.33 -0.90 -37.78
C ARG A 713 -27.66 -0.17 -39.07
N ALA A 714 -27.39 1.13 -39.11
CA ALA A 714 -27.55 1.97 -40.29
C ALA A 714 -26.63 1.51 -41.45
N ASP A 715 -25.37 1.15 -41.16
CA ASP A 715 -24.41 0.70 -42.16
C ASP A 715 -24.78 -0.67 -42.75
N LEU A 716 -25.32 -1.60 -41.94
CA LEU A 716 -25.84 -2.88 -42.43
C LEU A 716 -27.07 -2.69 -43.32
N TYR A 717 -28.01 -1.86 -42.89
CA TYR A 717 -29.19 -1.50 -43.67
C TYR A 717 -28.79 -0.81 -44.98
N ARG A 718 -27.85 0.13 -44.91
CA ARG A 718 -27.30 0.84 -46.07
C ARG A 718 -26.58 -0.09 -47.04
N THR A 719 -25.83 -1.07 -46.55
CA THR A 719 -25.13 -2.06 -47.37
C THR A 719 -26.12 -2.92 -48.15
N TYR A 720 -27.21 -3.33 -47.50
CA TYR A 720 -28.29 -4.08 -48.15
C TYR A 720 -29.10 -3.20 -49.12
N LEU A 721 -29.39 -1.94 -48.76
CA LEU A 721 -30.05 -0.98 -49.65
C LEU A 721 -29.23 -0.71 -50.93
N LEU A 722 -27.91 -0.53 -50.78
CA LEU A 722 -27.00 -0.39 -51.92
C LEU A 722 -27.04 -1.63 -52.82
N PHE A 723 -27.13 -2.83 -52.23
CA PHE A 723 -27.31 -4.07 -52.99
C PHE A 723 -28.63 -4.06 -53.78
N CYS A 724 -29.75 -3.65 -53.17
CA CYS A 724 -31.05 -3.50 -53.83
C CYS A 724 -31.06 -2.44 -54.96
N LEU A 725 -30.11 -1.49 -54.95
CA LEU A 725 -29.94 -0.47 -56.00
C LEU A 725 -29.02 -0.94 -57.12
N SER A 726 -27.96 -1.70 -56.82
CA SER A 726 -26.97 -2.17 -57.80
C SER A 726 -27.38 -3.44 -58.55
N GLY A 727 -28.22 -4.29 -57.95
CA GLY A 727 -28.55 -5.63 -58.47
C GLY A 727 -27.41 -6.63 -58.35
N GLU A 728 -27.68 -7.91 -58.64
CA GLU A 728 -26.65 -8.96 -58.65
C GLU A 728 -25.90 -8.95 -59.99
N VAL A 729 -24.58 -8.72 -59.93
CA VAL A 729 -23.67 -8.84 -61.09
C VAL A 729 -23.08 -10.24 -61.07
N THR A 730 -23.64 -11.15 -61.87
CA THR A 730 -23.06 -12.48 -62.07
C THR A 730 -22.05 -12.42 -63.20
N VAL A 731 -20.79 -12.77 -62.92
CA VAL A 731 -19.75 -12.98 -63.94
C VAL A 731 -19.96 -14.38 -64.52
N VAL A 732 -20.42 -14.47 -65.76
CA VAL A 732 -20.49 -15.75 -66.48
C VAL A 732 -19.06 -16.16 -66.92
N PRO A 733 -18.77 -17.46 -67.09
CA PRO A 733 -17.45 -17.94 -67.48
C PRO A 733 -17.18 -17.62 -68.95
N PHE A 734 -16.86 -16.35 -69.21
CA PHE A 734 -16.21 -15.78 -70.41
C PHE A 734 -15.91 -14.27 -70.22
N GLY A 735 -15.96 -13.75 -68.98
CA GLY A 735 -15.66 -12.35 -68.68
C GLY A 735 -16.81 -11.37 -68.90
N ALA A 736 -17.98 -11.83 -69.33
CA ALA A 736 -19.18 -10.99 -69.43
C ALA A 736 -19.85 -10.81 -68.05
N GLN A 737 -20.09 -9.56 -67.66
CA GLN A 737 -20.89 -9.22 -66.48
C GLN A 737 -22.35 -9.05 -66.89
N ILE A 738 -23.24 -9.87 -66.33
CA ILE A 738 -24.69 -9.71 -66.50
C ILE A 738 -25.25 -9.11 -65.21
N THR A 739 -25.82 -7.92 -65.28
CA THR A 739 -26.64 -7.32 -64.21
C THR A 739 -28.05 -7.87 -64.31
N THR A 740 -28.52 -8.53 -63.26
CA THR A 740 -29.94 -8.91 -63.13
C THR A 740 -30.79 -7.66 -62.87
N LYS A 741 -32.05 -7.66 -63.35
CA LYS A 741 -32.96 -6.51 -63.21
C LYS A 741 -33.35 -6.28 -61.74
N LYS A 742 -33.71 -5.02 -61.44
CA LYS A 742 -34.17 -4.53 -60.13
C LYS A 742 -35.44 -5.29 -59.69
N ASP A 743 -35.30 -6.24 -58.77
CA ASP A 743 -36.42 -7.02 -58.25
C ASP A 743 -37.06 -6.34 -57.04
N ASN A 744 -38.35 -6.01 -57.14
CA ASN A 744 -39.11 -5.38 -56.04
C ASN A 744 -39.20 -6.25 -54.78
N ALA A 745 -38.97 -7.56 -54.92
CA ALA A 745 -38.94 -8.51 -53.81
C ALA A 745 -37.81 -8.20 -52.80
N GLU A 746 -36.71 -7.60 -53.23
CA GLU A 746 -35.58 -7.27 -52.36
C GLU A 746 -35.90 -6.10 -51.40
N TYR A 747 -36.79 -5.19 -51.80
CA TYR A 747 -37.25 -4.09 -50.94
C TYR A 747 -38.18 -4.57 -49.81
N LEU A 748 -38.91 -5.67 -50.02
CA LEU A 748 -39.68 -6.31 -48.94
C LEU A 748 -38.75 -6.93 -47.89
N LEU A 749 -37.66 -7.57 -48.34
CA LEU A 749 -36.61 -8.10 -47.45
C LEU A 749 -35.86 -6.98 -46.72
N LEU A 750 -35.64 -5.84 -47.37
CA LEU A 750 -35.05 -4.66 -46.74
C LEU A 750 -35.91 -4.13 -45.58
N ASN A 751 -37.24 -4.10 -45.73
CA ASN A 751 -38.14 -3.70 -44.64
C ASN A 751 -38.09 -4.70 -43.47
N GLN A 752 -38.04 -6.01 -43.76
CA GLN A 752 -37.88 -7.04 -42.73
C GLN A 752 -36.52 -6.94 -42.01
N LEU A 753 -35.46 -6.59 -42.75
CA LEU A 753 -34.14 -6.31 -42.17
C LEU A 753 -34.17 -5.11 -41.23
N GLY A 754 -34.88 -4.04 -41.60
CA GLY A 754 -35.10 -2.87 -40.73
C GLY A 754 -35.76 -3.26 -39.41
N GLY A 755 -36.75 -4.16 -39.46
CA GLY A 755 -37.41 -4.72 -38.28
C GLY A 755 -36.49 -5.55 -37.38
N ILE A 756 -35.65 -6.42 -37.96
CA ILE A 756 -34.68 -7.25 -37.21
C ILE A 756 -33.59 -6.37 -36.56
N LEU A 757 -33.11 -5.36 -37.28
CA LEU A 757 -32.14 -4.40 -36.77
C LEU A 757 -32.76 -3.44 -35.73
N GLY A 758 -34.08 -3.39 -35.63
CA GLY A 758 -34.78 -2.47 -34.72
C GLY A 758 -34.58 -1.00 -35.09
N LEU A 759 -34.46 -0.69 -36.39
CA LEU A 759 -34.39 0.67 -36.90
C LEU A 759 -35.78 1.30 -36.89
N THR A 760 -35.85 2.57 -36.47
CA THR A 760 -37.12 3.31 -36.51
C THR A 760 -37.41 3.83 -37.92
N GLY A 761 -38.68 4.12 -38.22
CA GLY A 761 -39.07 4.69 -39.53
C GLY A 761 -38.31 5.98 -39.86
N LYS A 762 -38.02 6.82 -38.87
CA LYS A 762 -37.25 8.06 -39.02
C LYS A 762 -35.78 7.78 -39.39
N GLU A 763 -35.14 6.85 -38.71
CA GLU A 763 -33.77 6.41 -39.03
C GLU A 763 -33.66 5.84 -40.45
N ILE A 764 -34.65 5.05 -40.87
CA ILE A 764 -34.69 4.47 -42.23
C ILE A 764 -34.77 5.59 -43.28
N VAL A 765 -35.67 6.55 -43.09
CA VAL A 765 -35.83 7.70 -44.01
C VAL A 765 -34.53 8.50 -44.08
N GLU A 766 -33.88 8.75 -42.95
CA GLU A 766 -32.60 9.46 -42.92
C GLU A 766 -31.49 8.71 -43.67
N ILE A 767 -31.42 7.38 -43.59
CA ILE A 767 -30.44 6.59 -44.36
C ILE A 767 -30.70 6.71 -45.87
N HIS A 768 -31.95 6.60 -46.30
CA HIS A 768 -32.33 6.79 -47.71
C HIS A 768 -32.02 8.22 -48.20
N ARG A 769 -32.34 9.24 -47.38
CA ARG A 769 -32.01 10.65 -47.67
C ARG A 769 -30.50 10.87 -47.77
N ASN A 770 -29.72 10.38 -46.82
CA ASN A 770 -28.25 10.54 -46.81
C ASN A 770 -27.60 9.85 -48.03
N LEU A 771 -28.16 8.73 -48.48
CA LEU A 771 -27.69 8.07 -49.70
C LEU A 771 -28.03 8.87 -50.96
N ALA A 772 -29.24 9.42 -51.02
CA ALA A 772 -29.68 10.33 -52.08
C ALA A 772 -28.81 11.59 -52.13
N GLU A 773 -28.52 12.22 -50.99
CA GLU A 773 -27.62 13.38 -50.90
C GLU A 773 -26.22 13.08 -51.44
N GLN A 774 -25.65 11.93 -51.09
CA GLN A 774 -24.31 11.54 -51.58
C GLN A 774 -24.28 11.22 -53.09
N ALA A 775 -25.33 10.59 -53.61
CA ALA A 775 -25.46 10.35 -55.05
C ALA A 775 -25.58 11.67 -55.80
N PHE A 776 -26.41 12.59 -55.29
CA PHE A 776 -26.58 13.93 -55.83
C PHE A 776 -25.27 14.73 -55.77
N MET A 777 -24.57 14.73 -54.64
CA MET A 777 -23.29 15.44 -54.46
C MET A 777 -22.24 14.99 -55.48
N LYS A 778 -22.04 13.67 -55.67
CA LYS A 778 -21.07 13.16 -56.64
C LYS A 778 -21.39 13.56 -58.08
N GLN A 779 -22.67 13.57 -58.45
CA GLN A 779 -23.08 13.99 -59.79
C GLN A 779 -23.00 15.52 -59.94
N ALA A 780 -23.35 16.27 -58.90
CA ALA A 780 -23.28 17.72 -58.87
C ALA A 780 -21.83 18.25 -58.94
N GLU A 781 -20.88 17.57 -58.28
CA GLU A 781 -19.44 17.90 -58.37
C GLU A 781 -18.90 17.77 -59.80
N VAL A 782 -19.37 16.77 -60.54
CA VAL A 782 -18.99 16.56 -61.95
C VAL A 782 -19.60 17.66 -62.84
N ILE A 783 -20.86 18.03 -62.59
CA ILE A 783 -21.56 19.08 -63.37
C ILE A 783 -20.99 20.48 -63.07
N LEU A 784 -20.54 20.72 -61.83
CA LEU A 784 -20.04 22.01 -61.34
C LEU A 784 -18.50 22.09 -61.30
N ALA A 785 -17.79 21.29 -62.12
CA ALA A 785 -16.33 21.24 -62.13
C ALA A 785 -15.68 22.64 -62.29
N ASP A 786 -16.28 23.51 -63.10
CA ASP A 786 -15.78 24.88 -63.38
C ASP A 786 -16.34 25.95 -62.42
N GLY A 787 -17.12 25.57 -61.40
CA GLY A 787 -17.65 26.49 -60.37
C GLY A 787 -18.77 27.44 -60.81
N GLN A 788 -19.10 27.51 -62.10
CA GLN A 788 -20.15 28.42 -62.62
C GLN A 788 -21.54 27.78 -62.62
N LEU A 789 -22.53 28.51 -62.08
CA LEU A 789 -23.96 28.21 -62.14
C LEU A 789 -24.60 28.81 -63.40
N THR A 790 -24.47 28.13 -64.54
CA THR A 790 -25.21 28.51 -65.75
C THR A 790 -26.63 27.96 -65.71
N LYS A 791 -27.58 28.62 -66.39
CA LYS A 791 -28.99 28.19 -66.46
C LYS A 791 -29.13 26.72 -66.91
N ALA A 792 -28.29 26.28 -67.87
CA ALA A 792 -28.27 24.89 -68.34
C ALA A 792 -27.78 23.89 -67.28
N ARG A 793 -26.80 24.26 -66.44
CA ARG A 793 -26.33 23.40 -65.33
C ARG A 793 -27.36 23.29 -64.22
N ILE A 794 -28.09 24.38 -63.95
CA ILE A 794 -29.21 24.36 -62.98
C ILE A 794 -30.31 23.41 -63.48
N GLU A 795 -30.63 23.41 -64.78
CA GLU A 795 -31.59 22.46 -65.36
C GLU A 795 -31.09 21.00 -65.28
N GLN A 796 -29.81 20.73 -65.53
CA GLN A 796 -29.21 19.39 -65.36
C GLN A 796 -29.17 18.94 -63.90
N LEU A 797 -28.87 19.84 -62.96
CA LEU A 797 -28.92 19.57 -61.52
C LEU A 797 -30.36 19.31 -61.05
N ASN A 798 -31.34 20.05 -61.56
CA ASN A 798 -32.76 19.79 -61.27
C ASN A 798 -33.24 18.44 -61.82
N GLU A 799 -32.72 18.01 -62.98
CA GLU A 799 -33.02 16.68 -63.54
C GLU A 799 -32.40 15.57 -62.68
N VAL A 800 -31.13 15.73 -62.29
CA VAL A 800 -30.43 14.81 -61.38
C VAL A 800 -31.12 14.75 -60.01
N GLN A 801 -31.57 15.88 -59.49
CA GLN A 801 -32.34 15.95 -58.24
C GLN A 801 -33.62 15.09 -58.32
N LYS A 802 -34.37 15.19 -59.43
CA LYS A 802 -35.59 14.40 -59.65
C LYS A 802 -35.30 12.91 -59.81
N GLN A 803 -34.18 12.54 -60.43
CA GLN A 803 -33.78 11.15 -60.62
C GLN A 803 -33.38 10.48 -59.31
N VAL A 804 -32.72 11.22 -58.41
CA VAL A 804 -32.24 10.72 -57.12
C VAL A 804 -33.32 10.82 -56.03
N GLY A 805 -34.34 11.65 -56.21
CA GLY A 805 -35.47 11.81 -55.28
C GLY A 805 -35.13 12.65 -54.05
N LEU A 806 -34.23 13.63 -54.18
CA LEU A 806 -33.79 14.47 -53.07
C LEU A 806 -34.69 15.73 -52.94
N PRO A 807 -35.12 16.12 -51.72
CA PRO A 807 -35.88 17.37 -51.54
C PRO A 807 -35.07 18.60 -51.96
N ALA A 808 -35.77 19.63 -52.45
CA ALA A 808 -35.15 20.81 -53.06
C ALA A 808 -34.26 21.60 -52.12
N GLU A 809 -34.59 21.65 -50.83
CA GLU A 809 -33.81 22.36 -49.82
C GLU A 809 -32.39 21.77 -49.66
N TYR A 810 -32.30 20.43 -49.61
CA TYR A 810 -31.05 19.72 -49.46
C TYR A 810 -30.21 19.75 -50.75
N ALA A 811 -30.86 19.61 -51.90
CA ALA A 811 -30.19 19.77 -53.20
C ALA A 811 -29.57 21.16 -53.34
N GLN A 812 -30.31 22.21 -52.98
CA GLN A 812 -29.80 23.59 -52.98
C GLN A 812 -28.66 23.78 -51.98
N LYS A 813 -28.72 23.16 -50.80
CA LYS A 813 -27.64 23.20 -49.81
C LYS A 813 -26.36 22.55 -50.36
N VAL A 814 -26.47 21.39 -51.01
CA VAL A 814 -25.33 20.71 -51.64
C VAL A 814 -24.75 21.55 -52.79
N ILE A 815 -25.60 22.14 -53.64
CA ILE A 815 -25.16 23.03 -54.72
C ILE A 815 -24.42 24.24 -54.16
N LYS A 816 -24.99 24.92 -53.16
CA LYS A 816 -24.36 26.07 -52.49
C LYS A 816 -22.99 25.70 -51.94
N ASN A 817 -22.90 24.59 -51.20
CA ASN A 817 -21.63 24.12 -50.63
C ASN A 817 -20.57 23.85 -51.71
N ILE A 818 -20.92 23.14 -52.79
CA ILE A 818 -19.98 22.86 -53.89
C ILE A 818 -19.53 24.18 -54.55
N THR A 819 -20.45 25.11 -54.79
CA THR A 819 -20.13 26.40 -55.40
C THR A 819 -19.24 27.27 -54.53
N THR A 820 -19.51 27.38 -53.22
CA THR A 820 -18.68 28.14 -52.27
C THR A 820 -17.27 27.55 -52.18
N THR A 821 -17.15 26.22 -52.16
CA THR A 821 -15.83 25.55 -52.10
C THR A 821 -15.03 25.77 -53.39
N LYS A 822 -15.67 25.75 -54.56
CA LYS A 822 -15.01 26.01 -55.85
C LYS A 822 -14.66 27.49 -56.04
N MET A 823 -15.53 28.40 -55.62
CA MET A 823 -15.26 29.85 -55.65
C MET A 823 -14.10 30.22 -54.73
N ALA A 824 -14.05 29.68 -53.51
CA ALA A 824 -12.92 29.89 -52.60
C ALA A 824 -11.59 29.44 -53.23
N ALA A 825 -11.54 28.25 -53.81
CA ALA A 825 -10.34 27.74 -54.48
C ALA A 825 -9.88 28.61 -55.67
N ALA A 826 -10.83 29.18 -56.43
CA ALA A 826 -10.53 30.10 -57.53
C ALA A 826 -9.96 31.44 -57.02
N ILE A 827 -10.52 31.99 -55.93
CA ILE A 827 -10.07 33.23 -55.31
C ILE A 827 -8.67 33.07 -54.72
N GLU A 828 -8.38 31.98 -53.99
CA GLU A 828 -7.05 31.69 -53.46
C GLU A 828 -5.98 31.62 -54.58
N THR A 829 -6.34 31.00 -55.72
CA THR A 829 -5.45 30.92 -56.88
C THR A 829 -5.20 32.30 -57.50
N ALA A 830 -6.22 33.16 -57.59
CA ALA A 830 -6.09 34.51 -58.14
C ALA A 830 -5.29 35.46 -57.22
N VAL A 831 -5.43 35.31 -55.90
CA VAL A 831 -4.65 36.05 -54.90
C VAL A 831 -3.16 35.68 -54.96
N SER A 832 -2.84 34.39 -55.05
CA SER A 832 -1.44 33.94 -55.16
C SER A 832 -0.75 34.43 -56.45
N GLN A 833 -1.51 34.64 -57.53
CA GLN A 833 -1.03 35.20 -58.80
C GLN A 833 -0.92 36.74 -58.81
N GLY A 834 -1.31 37.43 -57.73
CA GLY A 834 -1.25 38.90 -57.64
C GLY A 834 -2.26 39.64 -58.51
N ARG A 835 -3.31 38.96 -58.99
CA ARG A 835 -4.36 39.56 -59.85
C ARG A 835 -5.48 40.25 -59.06
N ILE A 836 -5.52 40.05 -57.74
CA ILE A 836 -6.49 40.66 -56.83
C ILE A 836 -5.71 41.57 -55.89
N GLY A 837 -5.84 42.89 -56.08
CA GLY A 837 -5.39 43.93 -55.16
C GLY A 837 -6.51 44.39 -54.23
N ILE A 838 -6.22 45.34 -53.35
CA ILE A 838 -7.19 45.83 -52.34
C ILE A 838 -8.47 46.43 -52.97
N GLN A 839 -8.36 47.00 -54.17
CA GLN A 839 -9.50 47.54 -54.92
C GLN A 839 -10.47 46.43 -55.36
N GLN A 840 -9.94 45.32 -55.90
CA GLN A 840 -10.76 44.17 -56.28
C GLN A 840 -11.33 43.43 -55.06
N VAL A 841 -10.61 43.43 -53.91
CA VAL A 841 -11.16 42.91 -52.64
C VAL A 841 -12.36 43.74 -52.19
N ARG A 842 -12.31 45.07 -52.34
CA ARG A 842 -13.45 45.95 -52.03
C ARG A 842 -14.64 45.68 -52.96
N GLU A 843 -14.40 45.49 -54.26
CA GLU A 843 -15.45 45.09 -55.23
C GLU A 843 -16.09 43.73 -54.88
N LEU A 844 -15.29 42.76 -54.41
CA LEU A 844 -15.81 41.45 -53.98
C LEU A 844 -16.64 41.54 -52.70
N LYS A 845 -16.26 42.41 -51.76
CA LYS A 845 -17.02 42.70 -50.53
C LYS A 845 -18.32 43.42 -50.83
N GLU A 846 -18.31 44.39 -51.75
CA GLU A 846 -19.49 45.09 -52.26
C GLU A 846 -20.46 44.13 -52.98
N ALA A 847 -19.93 43.09 -53.64
CA ALA A 847 -20.71 42.01 -54.23
C ALA A 847 -21.28 40.99 -53.20
N ASN A 848 -21.18 41.27 -51.88
CA ASN A 848 -21.65 40.43 -50.78
C ASN A 848 -20.97 39.04 -50.70
N VAL A 849 -19.73 38.90 -51.20
CA VAL A 849 -18.95 37.68 -51.04
C VAL A 849 -18.29 37.68 -49.66
N ASP A 850 -18.56 36.65 -48.86
CA ASP A 850 -17.94 36.49 -47.54
C ASP A 850 -16.47 36.08 -47.68
N LEU A 851 -15.58 37.07 -47.64
CA LEU A 851 -14.15 36.91 -47.83
C LEU A 851 -13.48 36.21 -46.62
N ASP A 852 -14.12 36.23 -45.45
CA ASP A 852 -13.55 35.71 -44.20
C ASP A 852 -13.50 34.18 -44.19
N SER A 853 -14.51 33.52 -44.78
CA SER A 853 -14.53 32.06 -44.91
C SER A 853 -13.82 31.56 -46.17
N MET A 854 -13.60 32.43 -47.17
CA MET A 854 -13.09 32.05 -48.50
C MET A 854 -11.58 32.27 -48.68
N ILE A 855 -10.95 33.14 -47.90
CA ILE A 855 -9.51 33.43 -47.98
C ILE A 855 -8.84 33.23 -46.63
N SER A 856 -7.79 32.41 -46.59
CA SER A 856 -7.00 32.20 -45.37
C SER A 856 -6.40 33.50 -44.80
N GLU A 857 -6.34 33.61 -43.47
CA GLU A 857 -5.78 34.77 -42.74
C GLU A 857 -4.38 35.15 -43.22
N ARG A 858 -3.52 34.15 -43.47
CA ARG A 858 -2.14 34.36 -43.97
C ARG A 858 -2.08 35.06 -45.32
N LEU A 859 -3.01 34.77 -46.23
CA LEU A 859 -3.05 35.41 -47.55
C LEU A 859 -3.54 36.85 -47.43
N ARG A 860 -4.49 37.13 -46.52
CA ARG A 860 -4.98 38.48 -46.24
C ARG A 860 -3.87 39.37 -45.65
N GLU A 861 -3.10 38.86 -44.69
CA GLU A 861 -1.93 39.56 -44.13
C GLU A 861 -0.85 39.86 -45.19
N ASN A 862 -0.61 38.93 -46.12
CA ASN A 862 0.35 39.15 -47.21
C ASN A 862 -0.14 40.19 -48.22
N LEU A 863 -1.45 40.23 -48.51
CA LEU A 863 -2.04 41.30 -49.33
C LEU A 863 -1.88 42.65 -48.64
N PHE A 864 -2.15 42.73 -47.34
CA PHE A 864 -1.96 43.95 -46.55
C PHE A 864 -0.50 44.46 -46.60
N LYS A 865 0.47 43.58 -46.36
CA LYS A 865 1.91 43.93 -46.42
C LYS A 865 2.30 44.52 -47.77
N LYS A 866 1.91 43.87 -48.87
CA LYS A 866 2.21 44.35 -50.22
C LYS A 866 1.58 45.71 -50.51
N THR A 867 0.34 45.92 -50.09
CA THR A 867 -0.34 47.21 -50.28
C THR A 867 0.32 48.34 -49.49
N VAL A 868 0.77 48.07 -48.26
CA VAL A 868 1.49 49.05 -47.43
C VAL A 868 2.88 49.36 -48.02
N GLU A 869 3.59 48.35 -48.54
CA GLU A 869 4.88 48.55 -49.24
C GLU A 869 4.73 49.43 -50.50
N GLU A 870 3.64 49.27 -51.24
CA GLU A 870 3.32 50.10 -52.41
C GLU A 870 3.05 51.56 -52.01
N ILE A 871 2.30 51.79 -50.92
CA ILE A 871 2.02 53.13 -50.39
C ILE A 871 3.31 53.86 -49.99
N PHE A 872 4.23 53.18 -49.29
CA PHE A 872 5.52 53.75 -48.89
C PHE A 872 6.49 53.99 -50.07
N SER A 873 6.21 53.45 -51.25
CA SER A 873 7.06 53.59 -52.46
C SER A 873 6.43 54.52 -53.52
N SER A 874 5.44 55.32 -53.13
CA SER A 874 4.62 56.12 -54.06
C SER A 874 5.24 57.47 -54.46
N GLY A 875 6.29 57.95 -53.78
CA GLY A 875 6.99 59.20 -54.07
C GLY A 875 6.28 60.47 -53.61
N THR A 876 5.15 60.35 -52.90
CA THR A 876 4.20 61.46 -52.66
C THR A 876 4.36 62.18 -51.33
N ALA A 877 5.17 61.67 -50.40
CA ALA A 877 5.40 62.22 -49.04
C ALA A 877 4.15 62.35 -48.15
N VAL A 878 3.02 61.77 -48.54
CA VAL A 878 1.76 61.82 -47.76
C VAL A 878 1.44 60.40 -47.29
N PHE A 879 1.26 60.26 -45.98
CA PHE A 879 0.82 59.02 -45.35
C PHE A 879 -0.56 59.26 -44.72
N ASP A 880 -1.61 58.63 -45.25
CA ASP A 880 -2.97 58.70 -44.71
C ASP A 880 -3.15 57.62 -43.62
N GLU A 881 -3.10 58.06 -42.35
CA GLU A 881 -3.23 57.18 -41.19
C GLU A 881 -4.59 56.48 -41.12
N GLU A 882 -5.68 57.14 -41.56
CA GLU A 882 -7.02 56.56 -41.49
C GLU A 882 -7.21 55.46 -42.55
N GLU A 883 -6.66 55.67 -43.74
CA GLU A 883 -6.73 54.67 -44.80
C GLU A 883 -5.91 53.42 -44.45
N VAL A 884 -4.67 53.59 -43.98
CA VAL A 884 -3.76 52.47 -43.73
C VAL A 884 -4.06 51.73 -42.43
N TYR A 885 -4.45 52.42 -41.35
CA TYR A 885 -4.67 51.77 -40.05
C TYR A 885 -6.11 51.34 -39.81
N GLN A 886 -7.10 51.89 -40.53
CA GLN A 886 -8.51 51.59 -40.29
C GLN A 886 -9.20 50.99 -41.51
N LYS A 887 -9.15 51.66 -42.67
CA LYS A 887 -9.92 51.22 -43.85
C LYS A 887 -9.39 49.92 -44.44
N ILE A 888 -8.10 49.84 -44.75
CA ILE A 888 -7.51 48.62 -45.36
C ILE A 888 -7.59 47.41 -44.42
N PRO A 889 -7.28 47.50 -43.11
CA PRO A 889 -7.46 46.39 -42.17
C PRO A 889 -8.93 45.95 -42.05
N SER A 890 -9.88 46.90 -42.09
CA SER A 890 -11.32 46.59 -42.06
C SER A 890 -11.82 45.94 -43.36
N ASP A 891 -11.22 46.26 -44.51
CA ASP A 891 -11.54 45.66 -45.80
C ASP A 891 -11.05 44.21 -45.88
N LEU A 892 -9.90 43.91 -45.27
CA LEU A 892 -9.31 42.58 -45.20
C LEU A 892 -9.68 41.79 -43.93
N SER A 893 -10.46 42.38 -43.03
CA SER A 893 -10.78 41.87 -41.69
C SER A 893 -9.54 41.39 -40.90
N ILE A 894 -8.46 42.17 -40.95
CA ILE A 894 -7.24 41.96 -40.17
C ILE A 894 -7.34 42.82 -38.90
N ASP A 895 -6.82 42.29 -37.79
CA ASP A 895 -6.76 43.03 -36.54
C ASP A 895 -5.95 44.34 -36.69
N ALA A 896 -6.55 45.45 -36.28
CA ALA A 896 -5.98 46.79 -36.43
C ALA A 896 -4.68 46.96 -35.65
N GLU A 897 -4.50 46.25 -34.53
CA GLU A 897 -3.28 46.30 -33.73
C GLU A 897 -2.12 45.57 -34.42
N LYS A 898 -2.38 44.38 -34.97
CA LYS A 898 -1.40 43.64 -35.78
C LYS A 898 -1.02 44.42 -37.04
N ALA A 899 -2.01 45.04 -37.70
CA ALA A 899 -1.79 45.87 -38.87
C ALA A 899 -0.87 47.07 -38.55
N LYS A 900 -1.09 47.75 -37.42
CA LYS A 900 -0.21 48.83 -36.94
C LYS A 900 1.22 48.37 -36.70
N GLY A 901 1.43 47.22 -36.05
CA GLY A 901 2.77 46.66 -35.84
C GLY A 901 3.50 46.37 -37.16
N VAL A 902 2.81 45.75 -38.11
CA VAL A 902 3.36 45.45 -39.44
C VAL A 902 3.76 46.71 -40.21
N VAL A 903 2.92 47.76 -40.16
CA VAL A 903 3.22 49.05 -40.79
C VAL A 903 4.43 49.72 -40.15
N GLN A 904 4.55 49.70 -38.82
CA GLN A 904 5.70 50.28 -38.10
C GLN A 904 7.01 49.56 -38.44
N ASP A 905 7.00 48.23 -38.52
CA ASP A 905 8.18 47.44 -38.88
C ASP A 905 8.62 47.72 -40.33
N LEU A 906 7.66 47.81 -41.26
CA LEU A 906 7.92 48.15 -42.66
C LEU A 906 8.46 49.58 -42.80
N ALA A 907 7.87 50.56 -42.10
CA ALA A 907 8.32 51.95 -42.10
C ALA A 907 9.76 52.08 -41.58
N LYS A 908 10.10 51.46 -40.44
CA LYS A 908 11.47 51.48 -39.88
C LYS A 908 12.49 50.86 -40.82
N ALA A 909 12.15 49.72 -41.45
CA ALA A 909 13.04 49.06 -42.39
C ALA A 909 13.24 49.88 -43.67
N ARG A 910 12.21 50.60 -44.12
CA ARG A 910 12.26 51.40 -45.35
C ARG A 910 12.92 52.76 -45.16
N LEU A 911 12.77 53.40 -44.01
CA LEU A 911 13.27 54.75 -43.74
C LEU A 911 14.80 54.91 -43.94
N SER A 912 15.59 53.93 -43.48
CA SER A 912 17.04 53.91 -43.72
C SER A 912 17.39 53.57 -45.17
N ASN A 913 16.65 52.64 -45.79
CA ASN A 913 16.84 52.25 -47.18
C ASN A 913 16.51 53.39 -48.16
N SER A 914 15.48 54.20 -47.88
CA SER A 914 15.13 55.38 -48.68
C SER A 914 16.20 56.48 -48.61
N LEU A 915 16.90 56.63 -47.47
CA LEU A 915 18.05 57.54 -47.38
C LEU A 915 19.24 57.01 -48.21
N VAL A 916 19.56 55.71 -48.10
CA VAL A 916 20.60 55.07 -48.90
C VAL A 916 20.30 55.21 -50.40
N GLN A 917 19.04 55.01 -50.79
CA GLN A 917 18.59 55.17 -52.17
C GLN A 917 18.67 56.63 -52.63
N ALA A 918 18.30 57.59 -51.79
CA ALA A 918 18.46 59.02 -52.09
C ALA A 918 19.94 59.40 -52.30
N VAL A 919 20.86 58.94 -51.45
CA VAL A 919 22.30 59.20 -51.63
C VAL A 919 22.83 58.51 -52.89
N ALA A 920 22.42 57.27 -53.17
CA ALA A 920 22.82 56.57 -54.38
C ALA A 920 22.36 57.31 -55.64
N LEU A 921 21.12 57.80 -55.65
CA LEU A 921 20.56 58.59 -56.75
C LEU A 921 21.21 59.97 -56.87
N LEU A 922 21.64 60.58 -55.76
CA LEU A 922 22.43 61.82 -55.76
C LEU A 922 23.77 61.63 -56.47
N ARG A 923 24.48 60.52 -56.18
CA ARG A 923 25.74 60.18 -56.86
C ARG A 923 25.54 59.91 -58.35
N GLN A 924 24.38 59.37 -58.72
CA GLN A 924 23.97 59.18 -60.13
C GLN A 924 23.44 60.46 -60.79
N ARG A 925 23.42 61.60 -60.08
CA ARG A 925 22.90 62.91 -60.51
C ARG A 925 21.41 62.91 -60.91
N ASN A 926 20.63 61.91 -60.50
CA ASN A 926 19.19 61.83 -60.78
C ASN A 926 18.38 62.64 -59.75
N ARG A 927 18.11 63.91 -60.07
CA ARG A 927 17.45 64.87 -59.15
C ARG A 927 16.00 64.49 -58.82
N GLU A 928 15.23 64.02 -59.81
CA GLU A 928 13.82 63.67 -59.61
C GLU A 928 13.69 62.40 -58.74
N GLY A 929 14.55 61.40 -58.98
CA GLY A 929 14.61 60.20 -58.16
C GLY A 929 15.03 60.49 -56.72
N VAL A 930 15.95 61.44 -56.51
CA VAL A 930 16.33 61.91 -55.17
C VAL A 930 15.12 62.51 -54.45
N VAL A 931 14.35 63.40 -55.09
CA VAL A 931 13.16 64.01 -54.48
C VAL A 931 12.09 62.96 -54.16
N SER A 932 11.86 61.99 -55.06
CA SER A 932 10.93 60.87 -54.81
C SER A 932 11.37 60.03 -53.60
N SER A 933 12.65 59.65 -53.54
CA SER A 933 13.19 58.83 -52.44
C SER A 933 13.21 59.59 -51.11
N LEU A 934 13.43 60.91 -51.13
CA LEU A 934 13.30 61.76 -49.94
C LEU A 934 11.84 61.93 -49.50
N ASN A 935 10.90 61.98 -50.45
CA ASN A 935 9.47 61.98 -50.16
C ASN A 935 9.02 60.63 -49.58
N ASP A 936 9.52 59.50 -50.07
CA ASP A 936 9.28 58.17 -49.51
C ASP A 936 9.81 58.06 -48.07
N MET A 937 10.99 58.65 -47.82
CA MET A 937 11.56 58.76 -46.48
C MET A 937 10.67 59.59 -45.53
N LEU A 938 10.12 60.71 -46.02
CA LEU A 938 9.18 61.52 -45.25
C LEU A 938 7.86 60.79 -44.99
N ALA A 939 7.34 60.03 -45.95
CA ALA A 939 6.15 59.21 -45.72
C ALA A 939 6.38 58.12 -44.65
N CYS A 940 7.58 57.52 -44.62
CA CYS A 940 7.97 56.57 -43.58
C CYS A 940 8.13 57.25 -42.20
N ASP A 941 8.68 58.48 -42.15
CA ASP A 941 8.83 59.23 -40.90
C ASP A 941 7.48 59.71 -40.33
N MET A 942 6.53 60.05 -41.20
CA MET A 942 5.15 60.36 -40.77
C MET A 942 4.47 59.15 -40.13
N ALA A 943 4.74 57.93 -40.62
CA ALA A 943 4.24 56.70 -40.01
C ALA A 943 4.97 56.33 -38.71
N VAL A 944 6.27 56.62 -38.60
CA VAL A 944 7.11 56.40 -37.40
C VAL A 944 8.10 57.56 -37.22
N PRO A 945 7.82 58.50 -36.30
CA PRO A 945 8.71 59.63 -36.05
C PRO A 945 10.08 59.16 -35.58
N SER A 946 11.13 59.50 -36.34
CA SER A 946 12.48 58.97 -36.16
C SER A 946 13.48 60.02 -35.65
N GLU A 947 14.55 59.55 -35.01
CA GLU A 947 15.74 60.33 -34.65
C GLU A 947 16.57 60.68 -35.91
N PRO A 948 17.45 61.70 -35.87
CA PRO A 948 18.29 62.07 -37.00
C PRO A 948 19.13 60.90 -37.50
N LEU A 949 19.10 60.67 -38.82
CA LEU A 949 19.81 59.57 -39.46
C LEU A 949 21.30 59.90 -39.55
N SER A 950 22.16 59.00 -39.08
CA SER A 950 23.60 59.15 -39.17
C SER A 950 24.10 58.77 -40.57
N TRP A 951 24.77 59.69 -41.27
CA TRP A 951 25.50 59.41 -42.51
C TRP A 951 26.95 59.90 -42.43
N SER A 952 27.85 59.20 -43.13
CA SER A 952 29.30 59.40 -43.01
C SER A 952 29.79 60.73 -43.59
N SER A 953 29.12 61.25 -44.62
CA SER A 953 29.48 62.52 -45.28
C SER A 953 28.40 63.58 -45.04
N GLN A 954 28.75 64.63 -44.29
CA GLN A 954 27.86 65.76 -44.05
C GLN A 954 27.66 66.62 -45.32
N GLU A 955 28.60 66.56 -46.27
CA GLU A 955 28.51 67.26 -47.55
C GLU A 955 27.42 66.64 -48.45
N GLU A 956 27.34 65.30 -48.53
CA GLU A 956 26.28 64.62 -49.30
C GLU A 956 24.87 64.91 -48.72
N LEU A 957 24.76 65.06 -47.40
CA LEU A 957 23.51 65.42 -46.74
C LEU A 957 23.11 66.88 -47.03
N ALA A 958 24.08 67.79 -47.03
CA ALA A 958 23.87 69.18 -47.41
C ALA A 958 23.43 69.29 -48.89
N ASP A 959 24.02 68.49 -49.78
CA ASP A 959 23.64 68.42 -51.19
C ASP A 959 22.23 67.86 -51.39
N LEU A 960 21.85 66.79 -50.68
CA LEU A 960 20.46 66.28 -50.67
C LEU A 960 19.47 67.36 -50.24
N TYR A 961 19.78 68.09 -49.17
CA TYR A 961 18.95 69.18 -48.68
C TYR A 961 18.85 70.32 -49.72
N CYS A 962 19.94 70.64 -50.43
CA CYS A 962 19.92 71.63 -51.50
C CYS A 962 19.10 71.18 -52.72
N VAL A 963 19.19 69.92 -53.13
CA VAL A 963 18.38 69.36 -54.22
C VAL A 963 16.90 69.41 -53.87
N TYR A 964 16.55 69.10 -52.62
CA TYR A 964 15.18 69.17 -52.13
C TYR A 964 14.69 70.61 -51.93
N LEU A 965 15.53 71.55 -51.50
CA LEU A 965 15.17 72.98 -51.44
C LEU A 965 14.81 73.54 -52.83
N LYS A 966 15.51 73.09 -53.89
CA LYS A 966 15.24 73.51 -55.27
C LYS A 966 13.91 72.97 -55.82
N SER A 967 13.36 71.90 -55.26
CA SER A 967 12.07 71.33 -55.71
C SER A 967 10.84 72.02 -55.10
N ILE A 968 11.02 73.12 -54.35
CA ILE A 968 9.96 73.93 -53.70
C ILE A 968 8.97 73.09 -52.86
N PRO A 969 9.44 72.29 -51.89
CA PRO A 969 8.59 71.51 -50.97
C PRO A 969 7.87 72.39 -49.93
N LYS A 970 6.86 71.82 -49.27
CA LYS A 970 6.13 72.50 -48.18
C LYS A 970 7.09 72.84 -47.03
N PRO A 971 6.93 73.99 -46.36
CA PRO A 971 7.87 74.44 -45.32
C PRO A 971 7.95 73.45 -44.14
N GLU A 972 6.86 72.76 -43.83
CA GLU A 972 6.81 71.71 -42.79
C GLU A 972 7.69 70.50 -43.17
N GLN A 973 7.57 70.00 -44.40
CA GLN A 973 8.38 68.88 -44.92
C GLN A 973 9.87 69.24 -45.00
N LEU A 974 10.20 70.49 -45.35
CA LEU A 974 11.57 70.99 -45.32
C LEU A 974 12.16 71.01 -43.92
N SER A 975 11.42 71.54 -42.95
CA SER A 975 11.88 71.63 -41.57
C SER A 975 12.08 70.24 -40.95
N ARG A 976 11.19 69.29 -41.30
CA ARG A 976 11.30 67.92 -40.85
C ARG A 976 12.45 67.19 -41.52
N LEU A 977 12.66 67.38 -42.83
CA LEU A 977 13.81 66.83 -43.54
C LEU A 977 15.13 67.38 -42.99
N GLN A 978 15.20 68.69 -42.69
CA GLN A 978 16.37 69.32 -42.06
C GLN A 978 16.73 68.62 -40.74
N TYR A 979 15.72 68.34 -39.91
CA TYR A 979 15.89 67.61 -38.65
C TYR A 979 16.37 66.17 -38.89
N LEU A 980 15.77 65.44 -39.84
CA LEU A 980 16.12 64.05 -40.14
C LEU A 980 17.53 63.88 -40.71
N LEU A 981 18.00 64.85 -41.51
CA LEU A 981 19.38 64.86 -42.03
C LEU A 981 20.40 65.41 -41.02
N GLY A 982 19.97 65.88 -39.84
CA GLY A 982 20.87 66.36 -38.79
C GLY A 982 21.62 67.65 -39.13
N ILE A 983 21.08 68.49 -40.01
CA ILE A 983 21.73 69.73 -40.47
C ILE A 983 21.47 70.86 -39.47
N SER A 984 22.53 71.49 -38.97
CA SER A 984 22.42 72.57 -37.97
C SER A 984 21.70 73.80 -38.53
N ASP A 985 20.98 74.53 -37.68
CA ASP A 985 20.20 75.69 -38.11
C ASP A 985 21.05 76.78 -38.77
N SER A 986 22.31 76.94 -38.36
CA SER A 986 23.25 77.87 -38.97
C SER A 986 23.66 77.45 -40.38
N THR A 987 23.90 76.16 -40.62
CA THR A 987 24.28 75.63 -41.94
C THR A 987 23.09 75.61 -42.89
N ALA A 988 21.90 75.21 -42.41
CA ALA A 988 20.67 75.28 -43.20
C ALA A 988 20.25 76.72 -43.54
N ALA A 989 20.50 77.70 -42.66
CA ALA A 989 20.30 79.11 -42.96
C ALA A 989 21.28 79.62 -44.03
N MET A 990 22.56 79.23 -43.93
CA MET A 990 23.55 79.56 -44.97
C MET A 990 23.18 78.96 -46.33
N LEU A 991 22.75 77.70 -46.38
CA LEU A 991 22.35 77.02 -47.62
C LEU A 991 21.06 77.61 -48.22
N ARG A 992 20.11 78.09 -47.40
CA ARG A 992 18.92 78.83 -47.88
C ARG A 992 19.30 80.20 -48.44
N ASP A 993 20.14 80.94 -47.74
CA ASP A 993 20.58 82.28 -48.12
C ASP A 993 21.49 82.24 -49.38
N THR A 994 22.26 81.16 -49.59
CA THR A 994 22.98 80.91 -50.87
C THR A 994 22.06 80.44 -51.99
N ALA A 995 20.98 79.71 -51.69
CA ALA A 995 19.94 79.36 -52.65
C ALA A 995 19.17 80.59 -53.16
N GLU A 996 18.80 81.50 -52.26
CA GLU A 996 18.08 82.76 -52.58
C GLU A 996 18.95 83.72 -53.40
N ARG A 997 20.28 83.72 -53.17
CA ARG A 997 21.26 84.45 -53.99
C ARG A 997 21.57 83.79 -55.35
N GLY A 998 20.99 82.62 -55.64
CA GLY A 998 21.13 81.93 -56.93
C GLY A 998 22.48 81.24 -57.17
N ALA A 999 23.34 81.14 -56.16
CA ALA A 999 24.72 80.64 -56.28
C ALA A 999 24.98 79.46 -55.33
N LEU A 1000 24.15 78.41 -55.40
CA LEU A 1000 24.49 77.12 -54.80
C LEU A 1000 25.57 76.43 -55.65
N PRO A 1001 26.62 75.83 -55.03
CA PRO A 1001 27.63 75.08 -55.76
C PRO A 1001 27.03 73.74 -56.20
N THR A 1002 26.23 73.77 -57.26
CA THR A 1002 26.03 72.60 -58.10
C THR A 1002 26.94 72.82 -59.29
N GLY A 1003 28.02 72.05 -59.38
CA GLY A 1003 28.90 72.01 -60.56
C GLY A 1003 28.09 71.72 -61.80
N ASN A 1004 27.62 72.78 -62.45
CA ASN A 1004 27.27 72.80 -63.85
C ASN A 1004 28.56 73.14 -64.59
N GLU A 1005 29.42 72.15 -64.77
CA GLU A 1005 30.30 72.11 -65.95
C GLU A 1005 29.98 70.78 -66.64
N GLU A 1006 29.34 70.90 -67.80
CA GLU A 1006 29.46 69.91 -68.86
C GLU A 1006 30.95 69.86 -69.23
N GLU A 1007 31.74 69.02 -68.57
CA GLU A 1007 32.98 68.57 -69.19
C GLU A 1007 32.58 67.55 -70.27
N GLU A 1008 32.41 68.08 -71.47
CA GLU A 1008 32.49 67.33 -72.72
C GLU A 1008 33.84 66.62 -72.77
N PHE A 1009 33.94 65.44 -72.16
CA PHE A 1009 35.06 64.53 -72.39
C PHE A 1009 34.86 63.92 -73.77
N VAL A 1010 35.48 64.55 -74.78
CA VAL A 1010 35.79 63.89 -76.04
C VAL A 1010 36.80 62.77 -75.74
N PHE A 1011 36.35 61.52 -75.88
CA PHE A 1011 37.17 60.40 -76.35
C PHE A 1011 36.33 59.48 -77.23
#